data_AF-A0A349MN94-F1
#
_entry.id   AF-A0A349MN94-F1
#
_cell.length_a   1.000
_cell.length_b   1.000
_cell.length_c   1.000
_cell.angle_alpha   90.00
_cell.angle_beta   90.00
_cell.angle_gamma   90.00
#
_symmetry.space_group_name_H-M   'P 1'
#
loop_
_entity.id
_entity.type
_entity.pdbx_description
1 polymer ?
#
loop_
_entity_poly.entity_id
_entity_poly.type
_entity_poly.pdbx_seq_one_letter_code
_entity_poly.pdbx_strand_id
1 'polypeptide(L)'
;MLGKSEGLAVNGPTTAVAQCKRLQNKLNNQLVKKLASGAKNSHLLKGASSLEEVPILCFRAKNRKSFNLLKQSRTLGLLTYIWPTIFGRLISFSLSIGKNEFAARLFLPIDKEISKEIIRSGRLRFFVTYDSKSSPVFEADFNSGHNSLRELESFCASETIYADDELAFWSLMNPTLGKNWQTFLSQEDAYFINRANVAAKKINRLQNMYSQEYALNLVLKKSSDTTLLQEQFPFMFEILLSITDASRNIAKTVKLIERSLKDPALLEEMISRRFSIFGAVEGLPDDCVLVFDAFFSFFQIISSVTNNGTRRLWLDGATVPMRANFIELDWRELAKCNPNFWYTFERFDPSSIYPFDIGHFLAPNESGIHDADIFSSVRLDCSEEDAELCSAALLSEAEENSQWSIPWGAAVQVNLEECEFLYFYQIDFEIYFVFRGPSGYLYGAINTRTGNFAFPELFNRHPDTTTNTPNVSENTEARSAIKLLVCSVVRDFLVVDQREKVFSTKSKRPMAKNFNHGDNKLNVIYLPRVRYLNAKAGPLLHSFTEWGEKTRHKVQPHLRRVHNSSRAQQWLAKSYGIEIPRGFTFVRPHSRGGLTEPKRAIYRSKSASLLLYPQVERSDTKPRWFEFEKDVSTLMADLGYEVDHKAASRNGDGGVDVYAHHRGNDESWIIQCKCFSLDRKIGPNFIRELIGSLAAYPAGTRGMFVTTTSFTAGALDLAAEYSIKTIDGDTFAQAQIG
;
A
#
# COMPACT_ATOMS: atom_id res chain seq x y z
N MET A 1 9.04 30.19 32.72
CA MET A 1 8.69 29.01 33.54
C MET A 1 7.62 28.17 32.84
N LEU A 2 7.96 27.50 31.73
CA LEU A 2 7.10 26.49 31.10
C LEU A 2 8.03 25.45 30.49
N GLY A 3 8.58 24.60 31.36
CA GLY A 3 9.38 23.45 30.99
C GLY A 3 8.79 22.22 31.67
N LYS A 4 8.54 21.18 30.88
CA LYS A 4 8.05 19.83 31.18
C LYS A 4 6.55 19.56 30.92
N SER A 5 6.33 18.62 30.00
CA SER A 5 5.12 17.85 29.63
C SER A 5 4.06 18.51 28.74
N GLU A 6 4.18 18.28 27.42
CA GLU A 6 3.39 17.30 26.63
C GLU A 6 1.86 17.13 26.88
N GLY A 7 1.18 18.09 27.48
CA GLY A 7 -0.29 18.06 27.65
C GLY A 7 -1.04 18.70 26.48
N LEU A 8 -1.96 17.96 25.85
CA LEU A 8 -2.95 18.51 24.87
C LEU A 8 -3.93 19.52 25.52
N ALA A 9 -4.00 19.57 26.85
CA ALA A 9 -4.85 20.44 27.62
C ALA A 9 -4.26 20.73 29.01
N VAL A 10 -4.70 21.81 29.65
CA VAL A 10 -4.37 22.18 31.03
C VAL A 10 -5.61 22.03 31.91
N ASN A 11 -5.40 21.44 33.09
CA ASN A 11 -6.44 21.35 34.12
C ASN A 11 -6.47 22.63 34.96
N GLY A 12 -7.65 23.24 35.04
CA GLY A 12 -7.93 24.31 36.00
C GLY A 12 -8.22 23.80 37.40
N PRO A 13 -8.31 24.70 38.39
CA PRO A 13 -8.71 24.36 39.74
C PRO A 13 -10.11 23.76 39.73
N THR A 14 -10.32 22.92 40.73
CA THR A 14 -11.61 22.31 41.01
C THR A 14 -12.26 23.08 42.15
N THR A 15 -13.54 23.43 41.99
CA THR A 15 -14.31 24.13 43.03
C THR A 15 -15.58 23.40 43.40
N ALA A 16 -16.02 23.60 44.63
CA ALA A 16 -17.29 23.10 45.13
C ALA A 16 -18.46 23.85 44.48
N VAL A 17 -19.55 23.13 44.19
CA VAL A 17 -20.79 23.74 43.71
C VAL A 17 -21.80 23.89 44.85
N ALA A 18 -22.45 25.04 44.91
CA ALA A 18 -23.48 25.37 45.90
C ALA A 18 -24.82 25.70 45.22
N GLN A 19 -25.95 25.41 45.87
CA GLN A 19 -27.26 25.72 45.31
C GLN A 19 -27.56 27.23 45.39
N CYS A 20 -27.96 27.84 44.27
CA CYS A 20 -28.29 29.26 44.18
C CYS A 20 -29.81 29.48 44.18
N LYS A 21 -30.42 29.52 45.38
CA LYS A 21 -31.88 29.67 45.55
C LYS A 21 -32.44 30.95 44.92
N ARG A 22 -31.66 32.05 44.93
CA ARG A 22 -32.07 33.36 44.37
C ARG A 22 -32.45 33.28 42.89
N LEU A 23 -31.76 32.43 42.11
CA LEU A 23 -31.96 32.32 40.68
C LEU A 23 -32.90 31.17 40.27
N GLN A 24 -33.33 30.34 41.24
CA GLN A 24 -34.22 29.22 40.98
C GLN A 24 -35.55 29.65 40.37
N ASN A 25 -36.11 30.78 40.83
CA ASN A 25 -37.41 31.29 40.37
C ASN A 25 -37.37 31.86 38.95
N LYS A 26 -36.17 32.06 38.37
CA LYS A 26 -36.00 32.52 36.98
C LYS A 26 -36.07 31.37 35.96
N LEU A 27 -36.06 30.11 36.41
CA LEU A 27 -36.15 28.92 35.56
C LEU A 27 -37.59 28.40 35.52
N ASN A 28 -38.32 28.73 34.46
CA ASN A 28 -39.66 28.20 34.21
C ASN A 28 -39.65 26.96 33.30
N ASN A 29 -40.72 26.16 33.33
CA ASN A 29 -40.82 24.90 32.58
C ASN A 29 -40.77 25.08 31.06
N GLN A 30 -41.27 26.19 30.52
CA GLN A 30 -41.22 26.46 29.07
C GLN A 30 -39.79 26.68 28.59
N LEU A 31 -39.01 27.44 29.35
CA LEU A 31 -37.61 27.72 29.08
C LEU A 31 -36.75 26.45 29.18
N VAL A 32 -36.93 25.63 30.21
CA VAL A 32 -36.25 24.33 30.33
C VAL A 32 -36.53 23.45 29.12
N LYS A 33 -37.79 23.38 28.67
CA LYS A 33 -38.17 22.64 27.46
C LYS A 33 -37.52 23.21 26.20
N LYS A 34 -37.46 24.54 26.04
CA LYS A 34 -36.81 25.21 24.91
C LYS A 34 -35.32 24.85 24.86
N LEU A 35 -34.62 24.98 25.97
CA LEU A 35 -33.17 24.67 26.08
C LEU A 35 -32.89 23.18 25.87
N ALA A 36 -33.71 22.29 26.44
CA ALA A 36 -33.61 20.85 26.24
C ALA A 36 -33.91 20.42 24.79
N SER A 37 -34.84 21.09 24.11
CA SER A 37 -35.16 20.82 22.70
C SER A 37 -34.06 21.25 21.74
N GLY A 38 -33.38 22.37 22.02
CA GLY A 38 -32.26 22.87 21.21
C GLY A 38 -31.04 21.93 21.21
N ALA A 39 -30.85 21.17 22.28
CA ALA A 39 -29.75 20.21 22.43
C ALA A 39 -30.00 18.84 21.77
N LYS A 40 -31.16 18.61 21.12
CA LYS A 40 -31.49 17.31 20.51
C LYS A 40 -30.66 16.98 19.27
N ASN A 41 -30.22 18.00 18.52
CA ASN A 41 -29.53 17.82 17.24
C ASN A 41 -28.00 17.95 17.32
N SER A 42 -27.45 18.18 18.51
CA SER A 42 -26.01 18.28 18.75
C SER A 42 -25.47 17.02 19.42
N HIS A 43 -24.16 16.76 19.27
CA HIS A 43 -23.47 15.74 20.06
C HIS A 43 -23.80 15.89 21.55
N LEU A 44 -24.00 14.78 22.26
CA LEU A 44 -24.52 14.73 23.63
C LEU A 44 -23.81 15.70 24.59
N LEU A 45 -22.50 15.89 24.39
CA LEU A 45 -21.62 16.69 25.24
C LEU A 45 -21.43 18.15 24.78
N LYS A 46 -21.85 18.54 23.56
CA LYS A 46 -21.74 19.94 23.07
C LYS A 46 -22.81 20.88 23.67
N GLY A 47 -23.85 20.33 24.31
CA GLY A 47 -25.11 21.00 24.62
C GLY A 47 -25.11 22.09 25.69
N ALA A 48 -24.57 23.27 25.37
CA ALA A 48 -24.85 24.53 26.08
C ALA A 48 -25.96 25.31 25.38
N SER A 49 -26.80 25.96 26.18
CA SER A 49 -27.56 27.12 25.74
C SER A 49 -27.59 28.13 26.88
N SER A 50 -27.42 29.41 26.55
CA SER A 50 -27.43 30.53 27.50
C SER A 50 -28.79 31.22 27.51
N LEU A 51 -29.14 31.77 28.67
CA LEU A 51 -30.18 32.78 28.81
C LEU A 51 -29.52 34.16 28.66
N GLU A 52 -29.87 34.92 27.63
CA GLU A 52 -29.18 36.19 27.33
C GLU A 52 -29.40 37.27 28.41
N GLU A 53 -30.48 37.18 29.19
CA GLU A 53 -30.78 38.15 30.27
C GLU A 53 -30.22 37.74 31.65
N VAL A 54 -29.80 36.49 31.82
CA VAL A 54 -29.21 35.97 33.08
C VAL A 54 -28.19 34.90 32.73
N PRO A 55 -26.88 35.07 33.02
CA PRO A 55 -25.82 34.17 32.56
C PRO A 55 -25.85 32.85 33.34
N ILE A 56 -26.86 32.02 33.05
CA ILE A 56 -27.05 30.68 33.56
C ILE A 56 -26.86 29.71 32.40
N LEU A 57 -25.98 28.75 32.60
CA LEU A 57 -25.69 27.70 31.63
C LEU A 57 -26.54 26.47 31.88
N CYS A 58 -26.93 25.81 30.80
CA CYS A 58 -27.56 24.50 30.84
C CYS A 58 -26.51 23.42 30.56
N PHE A 59 -26.37 22.47 31.48
CA PHE A 59 -25.60 21.24 31.31
C PHE A 59 -26.56 20.10 30.97
N ARG A 60 -26.14 19.14 30.15
CA ARG A 60 -26.91 17.91 29.91
C ARG A 60 -26.37 16.79 30.80
N ALA A 61 -27.25 16.17 31.58
CA ALA A 61 -26.88 15.04 32.42
C ALA A 61 -26.50 13.83 31.55
N LYS A 62 -25.44 13.13 31.96
CA LYS A 62 -24.98 11.88 31.37
C LYS A 62 -26.09 10.84 31.27
N ASN A 63 -26.79 10.57 32.36
CA ASN A 63 -27.86 9.59 32.40
C ASN A 63 -28.86 9.93 33.51
N ARG A 64 -29.95 9.16 33.56
CA ARG A 64 -31.00 9.34 34.57
C ARG A 64 -30.48 9.20 36.00
N LYS A 65 -29.53 8.29 36.23
CA LYS A 65 -28.94 8.03 37.55
C LYS A 65 -28.19 9.28 38.06
N SER A 66 -27.29 9.83 37.27
CA SER A 66 -26.53 11.04 37.65
C SER A 66 -27.44 12.26 37.83
N PHE A 67 -28.47 12.38 36.98
CA PHE A 67 -29.49 13.43 37.14
C PHE A 67 -30.27 13.30 38.45
N ASN A 68 -30.67 12.09 38.84
CA ASN A 68 -31.39 11.87 40.10
C ASN A 68 -30.51 12.20 41.32
N LEU A 69 -29.23 11.86 41.27
CA LEU A 69 -28.26 12.22 42.33
C LEU A 69 -28.15 13.75 42.50
N LEU A 70 -28.12 14.51 41.39
CA LEU A 70 -28.15 15.98 41.42
C LEU A 70 -29.43 16.55 42.03
N LYS A 71 -30.56 15.89 41.80
CA LYS A 71 -31.87 16.34 42.29
C LYS A 71 -32.02 16.13 43.80
N GLN A 72 -31.37 15.11 44.36
CA GLN A 72 -31.48 14.73 45.77
C GLN A 72 -30.42 15.38 46.67
N SER A 73 -29.27 15.78 46.13
CA SER A 73 -28.14 16.28 46.91
C SER A 73 -28.33 17.72 47.42
N ARG A 74 -28.01 17.96 48.71
CA ARG A 74 -27.96 19.31 49.32
C ARG A 74 -26.60 20.03 49.15
N THR A 75 -25.51 19.30 48.84
CA THR A 75 -24.16 19.68 48.27
C THR A 75 -23.19 18.49 48.54
N LEU A 76 -21.97 18.31 47.98
CA LEU A 76 -21.07 19.08 47.12
C LEU A 76 -20.70 18.25 45.86
N GLY A 77 -21.11 18.69 44.67
CA GLY A 77 -20.42 18.30 43.44
C GLY A 77 -19.13 19.10 43.29
N LEU A 78 -18.16 18.56 42.56
CA LEU A 78 -16.95 19.27 42.20
C LEU A 78 -17.01 19.63 40.71
N LEU A 79 -16.85 20.92 40.41
CA LEU A 79 -16.75 21.42 39.06
C LEU A 79 -15.28 21.71 38.74
N THR A 80 -14.77 21.00 37.74
CA THR A 80 -13.42 21.18 37.21
C THR A 80 -13.52 21.75 35.81
N TYR A 81 -12.64 22.68 35.44
CA TYR A 81 -12.55 23.14 34.06
C TYR A 81 -11.21 22.76 33.43
N ILE A 82 -11.22 22.56 32.12
CA ILE A 82 -10.11 22.11 31.31
C ILE A 82 -10.13 22.96 30.03
N TRP A 83 -8.99 23.45 29.59
CA TRP A 83 -8.87 24.15 28.31
C TRP A 83 -7.72 23.56 27.48
N PRO A 84 -7.86 23.55 26.15
CA PRO A 84 -6.87 22.96 25.25
C PRO A 84 -5.65 23.88 25.19
N THR A 85 -4.48 23.34 24.88
CA THR A 85 -3.23 24.12 24.75
C THR A 85 -2.89 24.46 23.30
N ILE A 86 -3.48 23.74 22.35
CA ILE A 86 -3.13 23.80 20.93
C ILE A 86 -4.27 24.38 20.10
N PHE A 87 -5.46 23.76 20.23
CA PHE A 87 -6.62 24.05 19.40
C PHE A 87 -7.68 24.83 20.14
N GLY A 88 -8.00 25.99 19.61
CA GLY A 88 -9.27 26.69 19.77
C GLY A 88 -9.51 27.32 21.13
N ARG A 89 -10.52 28.19 21.13
CA ARG A 89 -10.96 29.00 22.27
C ARG A 89 -12.10 28.30 22.99
N LEU A 90 -11.97 27.00 23.28
CA LEU A 90 -12.99 26.25 24.03
C LEU A 90 -12.54 26.02 25.47
N ILE A 91 -13.46 26.15 26.43
CA ILE A 91 -13.26 25.66 27.79
C ILE A 91 -14.29 24.57 28.05
N SER A 92 -13.81 23.44 28.55
CA SER A 92 -14.63 22.34 29.01
C SER A 92 -14.86 22.45 30.51
N PHE A 93 -16.10 22.42 30.96
CA PHE A 93 -16.47 22.28 32.37
C PHE A 93 -17.02 20.89 32.63
N SER A 94 -16.44 20.17 33.60
CA SER A 94 -16.85 18.83 34.00
C SER A 94 -17.34 18.83 35.44
N LEU A 95 -18.60 18.45 35.62
CA LEU A 95 -19.23 18.30 36.94
C LEU A 95 -19.12 16.85 37.39
N SER A 96 -18.62 16.64 38.60
CA SER A 96 -18.53 15.35 39.27
C SER A 96 -19.30 15.36 40.60
N ILE A 97 -19.82 14.20 41.00
CA ILE A 97 -20.60 14.01 42.23
C ILE A 97 -20.07 12.75 42.92
N GLY A 98 -19.69 12.84 44.19
CA GLY A 98 -19.10 11.72 44.92
C GLY A 98 -17.71 11.31 44.40
N LYS A 99 -17.20 10.16 44.85
CA LYS A 99 -15.88 9.65 44.42
C LYS A 99 -15.93 9.23 42.94
N ASN A 100 -15.55 10.15 42.05
CA ASN A 100 -15.32 9.94 40.61
C ASN A 100 -16.54 9.73 39.68
N GLU A 101 -17.78 9.98 40.12
CA GLU A 101 -18.96 9.88 39.23
C GLU A 101 -19.22 11.21 38.50
N PHE A 102 -18.92 11.26 37.20
CA PHE A 102 -19.22 12.43 36.37
C PHE A 102 -20.72 12.55 36.10
N ALA A 103 -21.24 13.75 36.31
CA ALA A 103 -22.67 14.04 36.19
C ALA A 103 -23.03 14.72 34.88
N ALA A 104 -22.22 15.70 34.46
CA ALA A 104 -22.41 16.44 33.22
C ALA A 104 -21.11 17.09 32.75
N ARG A 105 -21.00 17.35 31.44
CA ARG A 105 -19.90 18.10 30.83
C ARG A 105 -20.43 19.07 29.80
N LEU A 106 -19.72 20.19 29.65
CA LEU A 106 -20.08 21.28 28.77
C LEU A 106 -18.84 21.86 28.11
N PHE A 107 -18.97 22.33 26.88
CA PHE A 107 -17.95 23.07 26.16
C PHE A 107 -18.46 24.47 25.85
N LEU A 108 -17.64 25.48 26.12
CA LEU A 108 -17.98 26.88 25.94
C LEU A 108 -16.93 27.57 25.06
N PRO A 109 -17.33 28.15 23.92
CA PRO A 109 -16.50 29.09 23.19
C PRO A 109 -16.26 30.35 24.02
N ILE A 110 -15.01 30.74 24.17
CA ILE A 110 -14.57 31.82 25.07
C ILE A 110 -14.93 33.20 24.50
N ASP A 111 -15.11 33.30 23.20
CA ASP A 111 -15.51 34.51 22.49
C ASP A 111 -16.98 34.91 22.74
N LYS A 112 -17.81 34.01 23.26
CA LYS A 112 -19.20 34.31 23.66
C LYS A 112 -19.23 35.23 24.89
N GLU A 113 -20.14 36.20 24.89
CA GLU A 113 -20.29 37.15 26.00
C GLU A 113 -20.51 36.47 27.36
N ILE A 114 -21.27 35.37 27.40
CA ILE A 114 -21.46 34.60 28.63
C ILE A 114 -20.15 34.02 29.17
N SER A 115 -19.25 33.57 28.29
CA SER A 115 -17.95 33.03 28.68
C SER A 115 -17.04 34.13 29.21
N LYS A 116 -17.01 35.30 28.55
CA LYS A 116 -16.29 36.48 29.04
C LYS A 116 -16.78 36.92 30.42
N GLU A 117 -18.10 36.91 30.64
CA GLU A 117 -18.68 37.26 31.95
C GLU A 117 -18.32 36.25 33.04
N ILE A 118 -18.34 34.96 32.74
CA ILE A 118 -17.90 33.90 33.67
C ILE A 118 -16.43 34.07 34.04
N ILE A 119 -15.58 34.37 33.04
CA ILE A 119 -14.15 34.58 33.22
C ILE A 119 -13.88 35.83 34.10
N ARG A 120 -14.53 36.96 33.80
CA ARG A 120 -14.38 38.22 34.57
C ARG A 120 -14.87 38.07 36.01
N SER A 121 -16.05 37.49 36.19
CA SER A 121 -16.68 37.34 37.51
C SER A 121 -16.06 36.21 38.34
N GLY A 122 -15.38 35.26 37.71
CA GLY A 122 -14.90 34.03 38.33
C GLY A 122 -16.04 33.11 38.78
N ARG A 123 -17.28 33.35 38.35
CA ARG A 123 -18.47 32.62 38.83
C ARG A 123 -19.24 32.01 37.69
N LEU A 124 -19.49 30.71 37.80
CA LEU A 124 -20.28 29.96 36.83
C LEU A 124 -21.60 29.52 37.46
N ARG A 125 -22.72 29.92 36.86
CA ARG A 125 -24.07 29.57 37.29
C ARG A 125 -24.68 28.62 36.28
N PHE A 126 -25.30 27.56 36.75
CA PHE A 126 -25.79 26.53 35.85
C PHE A 126 -26.89 25.67 36.46
N PHE A 127 -27.59 24.94 35.61
CA PHE A 127 -28.46 23.83 35.99
C PHE A 127 -28.25 22.67 35.02
N VAL A 128 -28.65 21.47 35.42
CA VAL A 128 -28.49 20.26 34.62
C VAL A 128 -29.86 19.78 34.16
N THR A 129 -29.95 19.30 32.92
CA THR A 129 -31.19 18.73 32.35
C THR A 129 -31.04 17.25 32.03
N TYR A 130 -32.14 16.52 32.15
CA TYR A 130 -32.29 15.17 31.59
C TYR A 130 -33.70 15.06 31.00
N ASP A 131 -33.77 14.78 29.70
CA ASP A 131 -34.99 14.93 28.89
C ASP A 131 -35.62 16.32 29.04
N SER A 132 -36.80 16.42 29.65
CA SER A 132 -37.55 17.65 29.88
C SER A 132 -37.52 18.14 31.33
N LYS A 133 -36.69 17.53 32.18
CA LYS A 133 -36.57 17.84 33.61
C LYS A 133 -35.29 18.61 33.89
N SER A 134 -35.32 19.50 34.89
CA SER A 134 -34.17 20.27 35.36
C SER A 134 -33.82 19.94 36.82
N SER A 135 -32.53 20.07 37.15
CA SER A 135 -32.03 20.13 38.52
C SER A 135 -32.32 21.52 39.13
N PRO A 136 -32.01 21.72 40.42
CA PRO A 136 -31.83 23.06 40.96
C PRO A 136 -30.73 23.85 40.24
N VAL A 137 -30.73 25.17 40.42
CA VAL A 137 -29.64 26.06 39.98
C VAL A 137 -28.48 25.97 40.96
N PHE A 138 -27.29 25.80 40.41
CA PHE A 138 -26.02 25.75 41.12
C PHE A 138 -25.16 26.95 40.73
N GLU A 139 -24.27 27.35 41.64
CA GLU A 139 -23.22 28.34 41.44
C GLU A 139 -21.88 27.72 41.87
N ALA A 140 -20.85 27.94 41.07
CA ALA A 140 -19.46 27.57 41.32
C ALA A 140 -18.63 28.86 41.38
N ASP A 141 -17.87 29.05 42.45
CA ASP A 141 -16.98 30.20 42.64
C ASP A 141 -15.52 29.76 42.45
N PHE A 142 -14.86 30.30 41.44
CA PHE A 142 -13.45 30.02 41.11
C PHE A 142 -12.50 31.10 41.62
N ASN A 143 -12.96 32.08 42.41
CA ASN A 143 -12.11 33.13 42.97
C ASN A 143 -11.28 32.68 44.18
N SER A 144 -11.50 31.47 44.71
CA SER A 144 -10.94 31.01 45.99
C SER A 144 -9.75 30.03 45.88
N GLY A 145 -8.93 30.06 44.82
CA GLY A 145 -7.78 29.15 44.65
C GLY A 145 -6.70 29.62 43.65
N HIS A 146 -5.59 28.86 43.52
CA HIS A 146 -4.54 29.08 42.52
C HIS A 146 -4.99 28.62 41.11
N ASN A 147 -4.55 29.30 40.05
CA ASN A 147 -4.99 29.22 38.65
C ASN A 147 -6.42 29.74 38.40
N SER A 148 -6.62 31.06 38.51
CA SER A 148 -7.95 31.66 38.35
C SER A 148 -8.47 31.56 36.91
N LEU A 149 -9.80 31.58 36.73
CA LEU A 149 -10.41 31.73 35.40
C LEU A 149 -9.86 32.95 34.63
N ARG A 150 -9.29 33.94 35.31
CA ARG A 150 -8.69 35.13 34.69
C ARG A 150 -7.42 34.82 33.89
N GLU A 151 -6.69 33.76 34.22
CA GLU A 151 -5.53 33.32 33.41
C GLU A 151 -5.96 32.91 32.01
N LEU A 152 -7.22 32.49 31.83
CA LEU A 152 -7.78 32.23 30.52
C LEU A 152 -7.89 33.49 29.68
N GLU A 153 -8.00 34.70 30.24
CA GLU A 153 -8.02 35.93 29.43
C GLU A 153 -6.70 36.11 28.67
N SER A 154 -5.58 35.94 29.39
CA SER A 154 -4.24 35.99 28.79
C SER A 154 -4.03 34.86 27.80
N PHE A 155 -4.45 33.63 28.15
CA PHE A 155 -4.42 32.50 27.22
C PHE A 155 -5.23 32.79 25.96
N CYS A 156 -6.46 33.30 26.07
CA CYS A 156 -7.33 33.57 24.92
C CYS A 156 -6.83 34.69 24.02
N ALA A 157 -6.08 35.64 24.59
CA ALA A 157 -5.39 36.67 23.83
C ALA A 157 -4.12 36.14 23.15
N SER A 158 -3.64 34.95 23.52
CA SER A 158 -2.43 34.35 22.97
C SER A 158 -2.58 34.06 21.48
N GLU A 159 -1.62 34.58 20.71
CA GLU A 159 -1.52 34.31 19.29
C GLU A 159 -0.96 32.91 18.97
N THR A 160 -0.68 32.06 19.96
CA THR A 160 -0.20 30.68 19.73
C THR A 160 -1.34 29.67 19.55
N ILE A 161 -2.58 30.07 19.83
CA ILE A 161 -3.77 29.20 19.75
C ILE A 161 -4.29 29.15 18.32
N TYR A 162 -4.44 27.95 17.76
CA TYR A 162 -5.03 27.74 16.44
C TYR A 162 -6.57 27.70 16.50
N ALA A 163 -7.26 28.48 15.68
CA ALA A 163 -8.71 28.67 15.78
C ALA A 163 -9.52 27.58 15.01
N ASP A 164 -9.52 26.34 15.50
CA ASP A 164 -10.37 25.25 15.01
C ASP A 164 -11.17 24.63 16.17
N ASP A 165 -12.40 25.08 16.35
CA ASP A 165 -13.26 24.68 17.47
C ASP A 165 -13.66 23.19 17.41
N GLU A 166 -13.66 22.60 16.22
CA GLU A 166 -14.00 21.18 16.04
C GLU A 166 -12.85 20.29 16.51
N LEU A 167 -11.61 20.58 16.07
CA LEU A 167 -10.43 19.89 16.59
C LEU A 167 -10.22 20.18 18.09
N ALA A 168 -10.53 21.38 18.57
CA ALA A 168 -10.50 21.72 19.98
C ALA A 168 -11.45 20.87 20.81
N PHE A 169 -12.69 20.71 20.34
CA PHE A 169 -13.71 19.89 20.99
C PHE A 169 -13.24 18.44 21.12
N TRP A 170 -12.78 17.83 20.01
CA TRP A 170 -12.34 16.43 20.02
C TRP A 170 -11.02 16.20 20.73
N SER A 171 -10.09 17.16 20.69
CA SER A 171 -8.83 17.11 21.45
C SER A 171 -9.10 17.03 22.96
N LEU A 172 -10.04 17.82 23.47
CA LEU A 172 -10.47 17.78 24.87
C LEU A 172 -11.23 16.50 25.27
N MET A 173 -11.69 15.73 24.28
CA MET A 173 -12.32 14.42 24.47
C MET A 173 -11.30 13.27 24.47
N ASN A 174 -10.00 13.56 24.27
CA ASN A 174 -8.96 12.54 24.24
C ASN A 174 -8.93 11.71 25.53
N PRO A 175 -9.02 10.36 25.43
CA PRO A 175 -8.92 9.40 26.53
C PRO A 175 -7.78 9.65 27.53
N THR A 176 -6.62 10.15 27.08
CA THR A 176 -5.45 10.38 27.93
C THR A 176 -5.60 11.58 28.87
N LEU A 177 -6.56 12.47 28.61
CA LEU A 177 -6.85 13.67 29.41
C LEU A 177 -7.89 13.42 30.53
N GLY A 178 -8.54 12.25 30.58
CA GLY A 178 -9.51 11.95 31.64
C GLY A 178 -10.11 10.54 31.57
N LYS A 179 -9.89 9.74 32.62
CA LYS A 179 -10.20 8.29 32.66
C LYS A 179 -11.69 7.90 32.57
N ASN A 180 -12.65 8.82 32.70
CA ASN A 180 -14.04 8.42 32.99
C ASN A 180 -15.10 8.85 31.95
N TRP A 181 -14.76 9.66 30.94
CA TRP A 181 -15.69 9.99 29.83
C TRP A 181 -15.64 8.97 28.69
N GLN A 182 -14.60 8.13 28.65
CA GLN A 182 -14.36 7.14 27.59
C GLN A 182 -15.53 6.16 27.42
N THR A 183 -16.22 5.80 28.51
CA THR A 183 -17.39 4.89 28.46
C THR A 183 -18.62 5.45 27.73
N PHE A 184 -18.62 6.74 27.33
CA PHE A 184 -19.71 7.37 26.54
C PHE A 184 -19.32 7.67 25.12
N LEU A 185 -18.05 7.50 24.78
CA LEU A 185 -17.58 7.65 23.42
C LEU A 185 -18.10 6.45 22.65
N SER A 186 -18.90 6.73 21.63
CA SER A 186 -19.23 5.73 20.63
C SER A 186 -17.98 5.37 19.83
N GLN A 187 -18.05 4.25 19.11
CA GLN A 187 -17.01 3.90 18.15
C GLN A 187 -16.84 4.98 17.06
N GLU A 188 -17.94 5.67 16.72
CA GLU A 188 -17.96 6.83 15.82
C GLU A 188 -17.15 8.02 16.36
N ASP A 189 -17.17 8.26 17.66
CA ASP A 189 -16.43 9.38 18.26
C ASP A 189 -14.92 9.14 18.21
N ALA A 190 -14.47 7.88 18.26
CA ALA A 190 -13.05 7.52 18.19
C ALA A 190 -12.40 8.02 16.89
N TYR A 191 -13.13 7.99 15.77
CA TYR A 191 -12.70 8.50 14.47
C TYR A 191 -12.32 9.99 14.52
N PHE A 192 -13.19 10.82 15.11
CA PHE A 192 -12.95 12.26 15.22
C PHE A 192 -11.90 12.62 16.27
N ILE A 193 -11.82 11.86 17.37
CA ILE A 193 -10.77 12.00 18.38
C ILE A 193 -9.39 11.69 17.78
N ASN A 194 -9.29 10.61 16.99
CA ASN A 194 -8.05 10.26 16.31
C ASN A 194 -7.61 11.39 15.36
N ARG A 195 -8.53 11.95 14.58
CA ARG A 195 -8.27 13.12 13.72
C ARG A 195 -7.66 14.30 14.50
N ALA A 196 -8.27 14.66 15.63
CA ALA A 196 -7.77 15.74 16.48
C ALA A 196 -6.38 15.45 17.04
N ASN A 197 -6.10 14.21 17.42
CA ASN A 197 -4.79 13.83 17.92
C ASN A 197 -3.70 13.91 16.85
N VAL A 198 -3.99 13.47 15.62
CA VAL A 198 -3.07 13.58 14.48
C VAL A 198 -2.81 15.05 14.17
N ALA A 199 -3.85 15.88 14.10
CA ALA A 199 -3.70 17.31 13.90
C ALA A 199 -2.81 17.95 14.99
N ALA A 200 -3.00 17.58 16.26
CA ALA A 200 -2.22 18.14 17.37
C ALA A 200 -0.73 17.83 17.24
N LYS A 201 -0.40 16.59 16.87
CA LYS A 201 0.99 16.17 16.61
C LYS A 201 1.63 17.01 15.51
N LYS A 202 0.88 17.30 14.43
CA LYS A 202 1.38 18.12 13.31
C LYS A 202 1.65 19.56 13.72
N ILE A 203 0.75 20.18 14.49
CA ILE A 203 1.00 21.54 15.00
C ILE A 203 2.19 21.57 15.95
N ASN A 204 2.34 20.59 16.84
CA ASN A 204 3.50 20.54 17.73
C ASN A 204 4.80 20.38 16.93
N ARG A 205 4.82 19.55 15.89
CA ARG A 205 5.97 19.43 14.98
C ARG A 205 6.29 20.77 14.33
N LEU A 206 5.30 21.46 13.79
CA LEU A 206 5.48 22.80 13.23
C LEU A 206 5.98 23.81 14.28
N GLN A 207 5.44 23.79 15.50
CA GLN A 207 5.91 24.67 16.59
C GLN A 207 7.39 24.44 16.92
N ASN A 208 7.84 23.18 16.93
CA ASN A 208 9.25 22.84 17.14
C ASN A 208 10.14 23.38 15.99
N MET A 209 9.66 23.31 14.76
CA MET A 209 10.36 23.86 13.59
C MET A 209 10.39 25.40 13.61
N TYR A 210 9.48 26.06 14.32
CA TYR A 210 9.48 27.51 14.53
C TYR A 210 10.36 27.97 15.70
N SER A 211 11.09 27.06 16.35
CA SER A 211 12.06 27.45 17.38
C SER A 211 13.13 28.38 16.80
N GLN A 212 13.59 29.35 17.61
CA GLN A 212 14.45 30.45 17.15
C GLN A 212 15.70 29.98 16.40
N GLU A 213 16.29 28.85 16.81
CA GLU A 213 17.50 28.28 16.21
C GLU A 213 17.26 27.74 14.79
N TYR A 214 16.12 27.08 14.55
CA TYR A 214 15.77 26.56 13.23
C TYR A 214 15.40 27.67 12.24
N ALA A 215 14.62 28.65 12.69
CA ALA A 215 14.26 29.83 11.89
C ALA A 215 15.49 30.65 11.49
N LEU A 216 16.49 30.79 12.37
CA LEU A 216 17.75 31.49 12.08
C LEU A 216 18.56 30.78 10.98
N ASN A 217 18.64 29.45 11.04
CA ASN A 217 19.32 28.63 10.03
C ASN A 217 18.65 28.73 8.65
N LEU A 218 17.32 28.80 8.60
CA LEU A 218 16.57 29.03 7.36
C LEU A 218 16.86 30.40 6.75
N VAL A 219 16.97 31.44 7.59
CA VAL A 219 17.28 32.82 7.17
C VAL A 219 18.71 32.96 6.66
N LEU A 220 19.68 32.32 7.32
CA LEU A 220 21.10 32.41 6.95
C LEU A 220 21.42 31.72 5.62
N LYS A 221 20.61 30.74 5.17
CA LYS A 221 20.75 30.09 3.85
C LYS A 221 20.14 30.91 2.69
N LYS A 222 19.48 32.05 2.94
CA LYS A 222 18.76 32.86 1.91
C LYS A 222 19.63 33.65 0.93
N SER A 223 20.95 33.75 1.11
CA SER A 223 21.72 34.85 0.50
C SER A 223 22.09 34.71 -0.99
N SER A 224 21.72 33.64 -1.71
CA SER A 224 22.01 33.55 -3.15
C SER A 224 20.86 33.19 -4.10
N ASP A 225 19.77 32.51 -3.69
CA ASP A 225 18.75 31.98 -4.63
C ASP A 225 17.26 32.28 -4.30
N THR A 226 16.95 33.35 -3.57
CA THR A 226 15.55 33.66 -3.19
C THR A 226 14.71 34.37 -4.26
N THR A 227 15.33 34.95 -5.30
CA THR A 227 14.62 35.67 -6.37
C THR A 227 13.77 34.74 -7.23
N LEU A 228 14.28 33.55 -7.56
CA LEU A 228 13.55 32.53 -8.33
C LEU A 228 12.29 32.06 -7.60
N LEU A 229 12.42 31.82 -6.29
CA LEU A 229 11.31 31.42 -5.43
C LEU A 229 10.22 32.52 -5.37
N GLN A 230 10.63 33.78 -5.26
CA GLN A 230 9.71 34.92 -5.24
C GLN A 230 9.00 35.12 -6.60
N GLU A 231 9.72 34.99 -7.71
CA GLU A 231 9.18 35.20 -9.06
C GLU A 231 8.31 34.04 -9.54
N GLN A 232 8.72 32.80 -9.27
CA GLN A 232 8.00 31.61 -9.72
C GLN A 232 6.96 31.12 -8.70
N PHE A 233 7.10 31.41 -7.41
CA PHE A 233 6.25 30.85 -6.36
C PHE A 233 5.92 31.89 -5.26
N PRO A 234 5.23 32.98 -5.61
CA PRO A 234 5.03 34.14 -4.73
C PRO A 234 4.29 33.79 -3.43
N PHE A 235 3.30 32.89 -3.48
CA PHE A 235 2.57 32.48 -2.28
C PHE A 235 3.42 31.60 -1.35
N MET A 236 4.26 30.74 -1.91
CA MET A 236 5.22 29.92 -1.15
C MET A 236 6.26 30.79 -0.46
N PHE A 237 6.76 31.79 -1.20
CA PHE A 237 7.63 32.81 -0.65
C PHE A 237 6.95 33.58 0.48
N GLU A 238 5.65 33.89 0.39
CA GLU A 238 4.89 34.53 1.47
C GLU A 238 4.80 33.65 2.73
N ILE A 239 4.58 32.33 2.57
CA ILE A 239 4.63 31.37 3.69
C ILE A 239 6.03 31.35 4.31
N LEU A 240 7.09 31.22 3.50
CA LEU A 240 8.47 31.22 3.98
C LEU A 240 8.87 32.52 4.67
N LEU A 241 8.48 33.67 4.12
CA LEU A 241 8.62 34.95 4.80
C LEU A 241 7.91 34.95 6.15
N SER A 242 6.69 34.41 6.21
CA SER A 242 5.94 34.34 7.46
C SER A 242 6.58 33.46 8.53
N ILE A 243 7.34 32.44 8.13
CA ILE A 243 8.11 31.57 9.03
C ILE A 243 9.35 32.32 9.55
N THR A 244 10.01 33.08 8.69
CA THR A 244 11.28 33.75 8.99
C THR A 244 11.14 35.13 9.65
N ASP A 245 9.94 35.69 9.64
CA ASP A 245 9.64 36.98 10.25
C ASP A 245 9.50 36.82 11.77
N ALA A 246 10.44 37.40 12.52
CA ALA A 246 10.45 37.36 13.99
C ALA A 246 9.19 37.98 14.64
N SER A 247 8.39 38.75 13.90
CA SER A 247 7.11 39.32 14.37
C SER A 247 5.89 38.42 14.14
N ARG A 248 6.06 37.30 13.42
CA ARG A 248 4.99 36.34 13.09
C ARG A 248 5.16 35.03 13.87
N ASN A 249 4.05 34.36 14.13
CA ASN A 249 3.99 33.06 14.79
C ASN A 249 3.16 32.08 13.97
N ILE A 250 3.24 30.80 14.35
CA ILE A 250 2.56 29.71 13.65
C ILE A 250 1.08 29.97 13.42
N ALA A 251 0.33 30.56 14.36
CA ALA A 251 -1.11 30.76 14.16
C ALA A 251 -1.41 31.84 13.12
N LYS A 252 -0.56 32.86 12.96
CA LYS A 252 -0.65 33.84 11.87
C LYS A 252 -0.40 33.17 10.52
N THR A 253 0.62 32.32 10.43
CA THR A 253 0.93 31.57 9.20
C THR A 253 -0.18 30.60 8.82
N VAL A 254 -0.72 29.87 9.79
CA VAL A 254 -1.84 28.95 9.52
C VAL A 254 -3.09 29.72 9.07
N LYS A 255 -3.40 30.88 9.67
CA LYS A 255 -4.50 31.75 9.19
C LYS A 255 -4.28 32.27 7.78
N LEU A 256 -3.04 32.59 7.41
CA LEU A 256 -2.69 32.96 6.04
C LEU A 256 -3.02 31.82 5.09
N ILE A 257 -2.54 30.60 5.41
CA ILE A 257 -2.84 29.40 4.63
C ILE A 257 -4.35 29.21 4.50
N GLU A 258 -5.09 29.18 5.62
CA GLU A 258 -6.55 28.98 5.63
C GLU A 258 -7.33 29.96 4.75
N ARG A 259 -6.92 31.24 4.72
CA ARG A 259 -7.53 32.23 3.84
C ARG A 259 -7.31 31.86 2.38
N SER A 260 -6.10 31.45 2.03
CA SER A 260 -5.72 31.04 0.68
C SER A 260 -6.42 29.75 0.24
N LEU A 261 -6.80 28.86 1.16
CA LEU A 261 -7.56 27.64 0.84
C LEU A 261 -8.96 27.91 0.26
N LYS A 262 -9.48 29.12 0.46
CA LYS A 262 -10.76 29.53 -0.12
C LYS A 262 -10.64 29.93 -1.58
N ASP A 263 -9.42 30.12 -2.07
CA ASP A 263 -9.12 30.42 -3.46
C ASP A 263 -8.65 29.14 -4.18
N PRO A 264 -9.46 28.57 -5.08
CA PRO A 264 -9.09 27.39 -5.85
C PRO A 264 -7.79 27.56 -6.64
N ALA A 265 -7.50 28.78 -7.14
CA ALA A 265 -6.30 29.02 -7.94
C ALA A 265 -5.02 28.96 -7.08
N LEU A 266 -5.05 29.54 -5.88
CA LEU A 266 -3.93 29.45 -4.93
C LEU A 266 -3.76 28.02 -4.41
N LEU A 267 -4.85 27.30 -4.17
CA LEU A 267 -4.80 25.90 -3.78
C LEU A 267 -4.16 25.04 -4.88
N GLU A 268 -4.60 25.19 -6.14
CA GLU A 268 -4.02 24.51 -7.29
C GLU A 268 -2.56 24.93 -7.54
N GLU A 269 -2.20 26.19 -7.29
CA GLU A 269 -0.81 26.68 -7.34
C GLU A 269 0.05 25.98 -6.28
N MET A 270 -0.36 26.00 -5.01
CA MET A 270 0.32 25.29 -3.91
C MET A 270 0.53 23.81 -4.22
N ILE A 271 -0.47 23.18 -4.83
CA ILE A 271 -0.50 21.75 -5.14
C ILE A 271 0.38 21.43 -6.35
N SER A 272 0.17 22.12 -7.48
CA SER A 272 0.85 21.84 -8.74
C SER A 272 2.32 22.22 -8.70
N ARG A 273 2.65 23.27 -7.95
CA ARG A 273 4.00 23.83 -7.93
C ARG A 273 4.88 23.28 -6.82
N ARG A 274 4.33 22.59 -5.81
CA ARG A 274 5.10 21.81 -4.81
C ARG A 274 6.22 21.02 -5.48
N PHE A 275 5.92 20.37 -6.60
CA PHE A 275 6.84 19.46 -7.28
C PHE A 275 7.79 20.15 -8.24
N SER A 276 7.34 21.16 -8.99
CA SER A 276 8.23 21.96 -9.82
C SER A 276 9.28 22.69 -8.98
N ILE A 277 8.93 23.11 -7.75
CA ILE A 277 9.89 23.75 -6.83
C ILE A 277 10.99 22.78 -6.41
N PHE A 278 10.63 21.57 -5.99
CA PHE A 278 11.61 20.60 -5.47
C PHE A 278 12.49 19.97 -6.55
N GLY A 279 12.00 19.89 -7.79
CA GLY A 279 12.77 19.37 -8.92
C GLY A 279 13.47 20.43 -9.79
N ALA A 280 12.94 21.65 -9.88
CA ALA A 280 13.43 22.68 -10.82
C ALA A 280 14.26 23.80 -10.16
N VAL A 281 14.27 23.90 -8.83
CA VAL A 281 15.13 24.85 -8.11
C VAL A 281 16.33 24.07 -7.55
N GLU A 282 17.39 23.93 -8.34
CA GLU A 282 18.69 23.50 -7.80
C GLU A 282 19.07 24.43 -6.63
N GLY A 283 19.34 23.86 -5.46
CA GLY A 283 19.80 24.62 -4.29
C GLY A 283 18.74 25.09 -3.29
N LEU A 284 17.46 24.70 -3.43
CA LEU A 284 16.50 24.93 -2.34
C LEU A 284 16.93 24.13 -1.09
N PRO A 285 17.15 24.76 0.08
CA PRO A 285 17.59 24.01 1.26
C PRO A 285 16.57 22.94 1.69
N ASP A 286 17.04 21.73 2.03
CA ASP A 286 16.20 20.63 2.54
C ASP A 286 15.26 21.07 3.68
N ASP A 287 15.72 22.01 4.51
CA ASP A 287 14.92 22.59 5.59
C ASP A 287 13.66 23.32 5.11
N CYS A 288 13.72 24.00 3.96
CA CYS A 288 12.56 24.68 3.38
C CYS A 288 11.51 23.67 2.86
N VAL A 289 12.00 22.57 2.26
CA VAL A 289 11.16 21.44 1.81
C VAL A 289 10.41 20.84 3.00
N LEU A 290 11.14 20.54 4.08
CA LEU A 290 10.58 19.97 5.30
C LEU A 290 9.51 20.86 5.93
N VAL A 291 9.74 22.17 6.02
CA VAL A 291 8.76 23.11 6.59
C VAL A 291 7.50 23.17 5.75
N PHE A 292 7.65 23.21 4.43
CA PHE A 292 6.50 23.25 3.53
C PHE A 292 5.65 21.98 3.65
N ASP A 293 6.29 20.82 3.63
CA ASP A 293 5.62 19.53 3.76
C ASP A 293 4.89 19.41 5.10
N ALA A 294 5.49 19.91 6.19
CA ALA A 294 4.83 19.97 7.49
C ALA A 294 3.54 20.82 7.45
N PHE A 295 3.57 21.98 6.78
CA PHE A 295 2.38 22.84 6.61
C PHE A 295 1.30 22.20 5.76
N PHE A 296 1.68 21.66 4.60
CA PHE A 296 0.76 21.00 3.69
C PHE A 296 0.09 19.79 4.35
N SER A 297 0.87 19.01 5.11
CA SER A 297 0.35 17.86 5.84
C SER A 297 -0.67 18.27 6.93
N PHE A 298 -0.46 19.41 7.60
CA PHE A 298 -1.42 19.94 8.57
C PHE A 298 -2.69 20.44 7.87
N PHE A 299 -2.55 21.15 6.76
CA PHE A 299 -3.66 21.62 5.93
C PHE A 299 -4.65 20.50 5.58
N GLN A 300 -4.17 19.29 5.26
CA GLN A 300 -5.05 18.19 4.86
C GLN A 300 -5.98 17.66 5.96
N ILE A 301 -5.74 18.00 7.23
CA ILE A 301 -6.51 17.47 8.37
C ILE A 301 -7.39 18.51 9.07
N ILE A 302 -7.24 19.79 8.75
CA ILE A 302 -8.02 20.86 9.39
C ILE A 302 -9.50 20.78 9.03
N SER A 303 -10.35 21.29 9.92
CA SER A 303 -11.81 21.10 9.80
C SER A 303 -12.42 21.82 8.59
N SER A 304 -11.86 22.96 8.15
CA SER A 304 -12.35 23.68 6.96
C SER A 304 -12.14 22.88 5.66
N VAL A 305 -11.07 22.10 5.59
CA VAL A 305 -10.68 21.29 4.42
C VAL A 305 -11.40 19.96 4.44
N THR A 306 -11.37 19.30 5.60
CA THR A 306 -11.96 17.97 5.77
C THR A 306 -13.45 18.00 6.07
N ASN A 307 -14.10 19.17 6.07
CA ASN A 307 -15.49 19.34 6.50
C ASN A 307 -15.73 18.61 7.84
N ASN A 308 -14.98 19.00 8.87
CA ASN A 308 -14.96 18.37 10.18
C ASN A 308 -14.62 16.87 10.15
N GLY A 309 -13.83 16.41 9.17
CA GLY A 309 -13.44 15.01 9.02
C GLY A 309 -14.40 14.16 8.19
N THR A 310 -15.40 14.73 7.51
CA THR A 310 -16.34 13.99 6.66
C THR A 310 -15.92 13.90 5.20
N ARG A 311 -14.89 14.65 4.80
CA ARG A 311 -14.27 14.58 3.47
C ARG A 311 -12.76 14.66 3.58
N ARG A 312 -12.06 14.33 2.51
CA ARG A 312 -10.61 14.53 2.37
C ARG A 312 -10.26 15.23 1.07
N LEU A 313 -9.08 15.84 1.02
CA LEU A 313 -8.50 16.33 -0.21
C LEU A 313 -8.01 15.15 -1.08
N TRP A 314 -8.18 15.27 -2.39
CA TRP A 314 -7.65 14.36 -3.39
C TRP A 314 -7.08 15.14 -4.55
N LEU A 315 -5.94 14.69 -5.06
CA LEU A 315 -5.20 15.40 -6.07
C LEU A 315 -5.23 14.62 -7.37
N ASP A 316 -5.72 15.27 -8.42
CA ASP A 316 -5.84 14.67 -9.75
C ASP A 316 -4.57 14.88 -10.56
N GLY A 317 -3.60 13.97 -10.36
CA GLY A 317 -2.35 13.92 -11.11
C GLY A 317 -2.53 13.94 -12.63
N ALA A 318 -3.63 13.39 -13.14
CA ALA A 318 -3.87 13.25 -14.59
C ALA A 318 -4.12 14.59 -15.31
N THR A 319 -4.23 15.68 -14.56
CA THR A 319 -4.44 17.02 -15.10
C THR A 319 -3.18 17.86 -14.96
N VAL A 320 -2.87 18.66 -15.99
CA VAL A 320 -1.78 19.64 -15.95
C VAL A 320 -2.38 21.03 -16.19
N PRO A 321 -2.40 21.94 -15.19
CA PRO A 321 -1.94 21.77 -13.80
C PRO A 321 -2.82 20.78 -13.00
N MET A 322 -2.25 20.25 -11.92
CA MET A 322 -2.87 19.22 -11.08
C MET A 322 -4.06 19.79 -10.32
N ARG A 323 -5.24 19.18 -10.48
CA ARG A 323 -6.48 19.68 -9.86
C ARG A 323 -6.69 19.17 -8.44
N ALA A 324 -7.22 20.04 -7.60
CA ALA A 324 -7.65 19.72 -6.24
C ALA A 324 -9.14 19.33 -6.23
N ASN A 325 -9.44 18.11 -5.81
CA ASN A 325 -10.81 17.64 -5.59
C ASN A 325 -11.04 17.29 -4.12
N PHE A 326 -12.31 17.22 -3.73
CA PHE A 326 -12.71 16.75 -2.41
C PHE A 326 -13.51 15.46 -2.54
N ILE A 327 -13.14 14.46 -1.75
CA ILE A 327 -13.87 13.18 -1.68
C ILE A 327 -14.62 13.13 -0.37
N GLU A 328 -15.94 12.97 -0.45
CA GLU A 328 -16.77 12.64 0.71
C GLU A 328 -16.45 11.23 1.18
N LEU A 329 -16.18 11.11 2.48
CA LEU A 329 -15.85 9.85 3.13
C LEU A 329 -17.14 9.21 3.65
N ASP A 330 -17.27 7.90 3.49
CA ASP A 330 -18.22 7.12 4.28
C ASP A 330 -17.66 6.93 5.70
N TRP A 331 -17.62 8.04 6.43
CA TRP A 331 -16.97 8.11 7.73
C TRP A 331 -17.63 7.20 8.77
N ARG A 332 -18.91 6.82 8.59
CA ARG A 332 -19.60 5.89 9.50
C ARG A 332 -19.08 4.48 9.34
N GLU A 333 -18.92 4.03 8.10
CA GLU A 333 -18.29 2.73 7.83
C GLU A 333 -16.81 2.76 8.24
N LEU A 334 -16.08 3.84 7.90
CA LEU A 334 -14.69 4.01 8.36
C LEU A 334 -14.59 3.99 9.88
N ALA A 335 -15.49 4.61 10.62
CA ALA A 335 -15.43 4.57 12.08
C ALA A 335 -15.64 3.17 12.66
N LYS A 336 -16.44 2.32 12.00
CA LYS A 336 -16.67 0.93 12.40
C LYS A 336 -15.48 0.03 12.06
N CYS A 337 -14.95 0.13 10.85
CA CYS A 337 -13.90 -0.77 10.38
C CYS A 337 -12.49 -0.26 10.69
N ASN A 338 -12.28 1.06 10.77
CA ASN A 338 -10.99 1.70 11.02
C ASN A 338 -11.13 3.06 11.74
N PRO A 339 -11.31 3.07 13.07
CA PRO A 339 -11.34 4.31 13.85
C PRO A 339 -10.04 5.12 13.82
N ASN A 340 -8.92 4.54 13.34
CA ASN A 340 -7.63 5.21 13.20
C ASN A 340 -7.36 5.76 11.79
N PHE A 341 -8.39 5.89 10.96
CA PHE A 341 -8.31 6.37 9.57
C PHE A 341 -7.38 7.55 9.37
N TRP A 342 -7.49 8.61 10.18
CA TRP A 342 -6.69 9.82 9.99
C TRP A 342 -5.21 9.65 10.31
N TYR A 343 -4.87 8.75 11.23
CA TYR A 343 -3.49 8.37 11.53
C TYR A 343 -2.90 7.54 10.39
N THR A 344 -3.66 6.59 9.86
CA THR A 344 -3.23 5.80 8.70
C THR A 344 -3.19 6.63 7.43
N PHE A 345 -4.11 7.57 7.25
CA PHE A 345 -4.11 8.53 6.14
C PHE A 345 -2.81 9.33 6.18
N GLU A 346 -2.43 9.85 7.34
CA GLU A 346 -1.19 10.60 7.53
C GLU A 346 0.10 9.80 7.28
N ARG A 347 0.11 8.51 7.64
CA ARG A 347 1.29 7.65 7.52
C ARG A 347 1.40 6.89 6.21
N PHE A 348 0.28 6.66 5.54
CA PHE A 348 0.20 5.69 4.44
C PHE A 348 -0.60 6.21 3.25
N ASP A 349 -1.31 7.34 3.34
CA ASP A 349 -1.94 7.94 2.16
C ASP A 349 -0.90 8.76 1.37
N PRO A 350 -0.67 8.43 0.10
CA PRO A 350 0.22 9.17 -0.80
C PRO A 350 -0.12 10.64 -0.88
N SER A 351 -1.41 11.00 -0.92
CA SER A 351 -1.82 12.40 -0.97
C SER A 351 -1.28 13.19 0.22
N SER A 352 -0.99 12.53 1.35
CA SER A 352 -0.43 13.14 2.57
C SER A 352 1.10 13.14 2.65
N ILE A 353 1.78 12.18 2.02
CA ILE A 353 3.26 12.03 2.07
C ILE A 353 3.92 12.35 0.72
N TYR A 354 3.47 11.69 -0.36
CA TYR A 354 3.99 11.81 -1.72
C TYR A 354 2.84 11.98 -2.72
N PRO A 355 2.31 13.19 -2.92
CA PRO A 355 1.11 13.41 -3.73
C PRO A 355 1.34 13.30 -5.25
N PHE A 356 2.51 12.80 -5.67
CA PHE A 356 2.81 12.57 -7.08
C PHE A 356 1.90 11.44 -7.58
N ASP A 357 1.23 11.72 -8.70
CA ASP A 357 0.66 10.77 -9.65
C ASP A 357 -0.44 9.80 -9.23
N ILE A 358 -0.89 9.81 -7.99
CA ILE A 358 -1.96 8.90 -7.55
C ILE A 358 -3.26 9.04 -8.35
N GLY A 359 -3.63 10.23 -8.80
CA GLY A 359 -4.80 10.40 -9.67
C GLY A 359 -4.72 9.64 -10.99
N HIS A 360 -3.51 9.31 -11.46
CA HIS A 360 -3.33 8.52 -12.68
C HIS A 360 -3.64 7.02 -12.48
N PHE A 361 -3.64 6.52 -11.25
CA PHE A 361 -3.72 5.07 -11.01
C PHE A 361 -4.52 4.59 -9.79
N LEU A 362 -4.95 5.49 -8.90
CA LEU A 362 -5.87 5.23 -7.81
C LEU A 362 -7.12 6.09 -7.99
N ALA A 363 -8.29 5.44 -8.02
CA ALA A 363 -9.54 6.15 -8.17
C ALA A 363 -9.89 6.94 -6.89
N PRO A 364 -10.68 8.04 -6.99
CA PRO A 364 -11.06 8.84 -5.83
C PRO A 364 -11.80 8.04 -4.74
N ASN A 365 -12.54 7.00 -5.11
CA ASN A 365 -13.29 6.17 -4.18
C ASN A 365 -12.47 5.02 -3.56
N GLU A 366 -11.22 4.82 -3.98
CA GLU A 366 -10.33 3.85 -3.34
C GLU A 366 -9.84 4.41 -1.99
N SER A 367 -9.90 3.60 -0.93
CA SER A 367 -9.33 3.89 0.40
C SER A 367 -8.12 2.99 0.66
N GLY A 368 -7.08 3.52 1.29
CA GLY A 368 -5.91 2.72 1.67
C GLY A 368 -6.28 1.56 2.61
N ILE A 369 -5.53 0.45 2.59
CA ILE A 369 -5.63 -0.61 3.61
C ILE A 369 -5.07 -0.05 4.90
N HIS A 370 -5.79 -0.30 5.98
CA HIS A 370 -5.56 0.35 7.26
C HIS A 370 -5.27 -0.61 8.42
N ASP A 371 -5.20 -1.92 8.14
CA ASP A 371 -4.68 -2.86 9.12
C ASP A 371 -3.17 -2.98 8.96
N ALA A 372 -2.47 -2.62 10.05
CA ALA A 372 -1.02 -2.69 10.13
C ALA A 372 -0.48 -4.13 9.98
N ASP A 373 -1.38 -5.12 10.00
CA ASP A 373 -1.09 -6.54 10.10
C ASP A 373 -1.34 -7.33 8.78
N ILE A 374 -1.70 -6.68 7.64
CA ILE A 374 -2.02 -7.42 6.39
C ILE A 374 -0.87 -8.28 5.87
N PHE A 375 0.38 -7.90 6.19
CA PHE A 375 1.57 -8.67 5.86
C PHE A 375 2.26 -9.25 7.11
N SER A 376 1.53 -9.37 8.23
CA SER A 376 2.08 -9.86 9.52
C SER A 376 2.57 -11.31 9.46
N SER A 377 2.08 -12.11 8.51
CA SER A 377 2.49 -13.50 8.23
C SER A 377 3.61 -13.63 7.20
N VAL A 378 4.00 -12.55 6.52
CA VAL A 378 5.10 -12.57 5.55
C VAL A 378 6.43 -12.77 6.30
N ARG A 379 7.24 -13.74 5.83
CA ARG A 379 8.54 -14.09 6.39
C ARG A 379 9.60 -14.14 5.30
N LEU A 380 10.85 -13.94 5.67
CA LEU A 380 12.01 -14.14 4.81
C LEU A 380 12.65 -15.50 5.11
N ASP A 381 13.04 -16.21 4.05
CA ASP A 381 13.84 -17.43 4.16
C ASP A 381 15.35 -17.15 4.28
N CYS A 382 15.76 -15.88 4.19
CA CYS A 382 17.14 -15.40 4.29
C CYS A 382 17.28 -14.28 5.33
N SER A 383 18.50 -13.82 5.59
CA SER A 383 18.70 -12.64 6.43
C SER A 383 18.16 -11.37 5.74
N GLU A 384 17.81 -10.35 6.52
CA GLU A 384 17.38 -9.05 5.98
C GLU A 384 18.51 -8.37 5.17
N GLU A 385 19.76 -8.54 5.59
CA GLU A 385 20.95 -8.05 4.87
C GLU A 385 21.08 -8.71 3.49
N ASP A 386 20.89 -10.03 3.41
CA ASP A 386 20.92 -10.75 2.13
C ASP A 386 19.79 -10.31 1.20
N ALA A 387 18.58 -10.12 1.75
CA ALA A 387 17.42 -9.63 0.99
C ALA A 387 17.67 -8.23 0.41
N GLU A 388 18.31 -7.36 1.17
CA GLU A 388 18.69 -6.01 0.74
C GLU A 388 19.77 -6.02 -0.35
N LEU A 389 20.82 -6.83 -0.18
CA LEU A 389 21.85 -7.03 -1.20
C LEU A 389 21.27 -7.59 -2.51
N CYS A 390 20.39 -8.59 -2.41
CA CYS A 390 19.70 -9.16 -3.56
C CYS A 390 18.81 -8.14 -4.26
N SER A 391 18.07 -7.33 -3.49
CA SER A 391 17.21 -6.27 -4.02
C SER A 391 18.02 -5.22 -4.79
N ALA A 392 19.17 -4.79 -4.24
CA ALA A 392 20.08 -3.86 -4.89
C ALA A 392 20.66 -4.44 -6.19
N ALA A 393 21.10 -5.71 -6.18
CA ALA A 393 21.62 -6.38 -7.37
C ALA A 393 20.57 -6.49 -8.50
N LEU A 394 19.32 -6.82 -8.15
CA LEU A 394 18.21 -6.88 -9.11
C LEU A 394 17.93 -5.52 -9.75
N LEU A 395 18.01 -4.43 -8.99
CA LEU A 395 17.81 -3.08 -9.51
C LEU A 395 18.97 -2.61 -10.39
N SER A 396 20.22 -2.89 -10.00
CA SER A 396 21.41 -2.61 -10.83
C SER A 396 21.29 -3.33 -12.17
N GLU A 397 20.90 -4.62 -12.14
CA GLU A 397 20.66 -5.37 -13.37
C GLU A 397 19.54 -4.74 -14.21
N ALA A 398 18.45 -4.31 -13.57
CA ALA A 398 17.29 -3.71 -14.23
C ALA A 398 17.62 -2.35 -14.87
N GLU A 399 18.46 -1.53 -14.22
CA GLU A 399 18.92 -0.26 -14.76
C GLU A 399 19.88 -0.47 -15.94
N GLU A 400 20.92 -1.29 -15.75
CA GLU A 400 21.97 -1.54 -16.75
C GLU A 400 21.43 -2.24 -18.01
N ASN A 401 20.44 -3.13 -17.85
CA ASN A 401 19.92 -3.97 -18.92
C ASN A 401 18.47 -3.63 -19.30
N SER A 402 18.01 -2.41 -19.00
CA SER A 402 16.68 -1.94 -19.34
C SER A 402 16.46 -1.93 -20.86
N GLN A 403 15.68 -2.90 -21.34
CA GLN A 403 15.35 -3.01 -22.77
C GLN A 403 13.87 -2.72 -23.04
N TRP A 404 13.01 -2.86 -22.03
CA TRP A 404 11.55 -2.77 -22.14
C TRP A 404 11.00 -1.90 -21.00
N SER A 405 9.76 -1.44 -21.15
CA SER A 405 9.03 -0.72 -20.10
C SER A 405 7.90 -1.55 -19.48
N ILE A 406 7.48 -1.13 -18.29
CA ILE A 406 6.31 -1.66 -17.61
C ILE A 406 5.05 -1.06 -18.25
N PRO A 407 4.11 -1.88 -18.77
CA PRO A 407 2.85 -1.38 -19.27
C PRO A 407 2.04 -0.69 -18.17
N TRP A 408 1.42 0.44 -18.48
CA TRP A 408 0.62 1.19 -17.52
C TRP A 408 -0.50 0.33 -16.89
N GLY A 409 -0.50 0.20 -15.57
CA GLY A 409 -1.47 -0.62 -14.84
C GLY A 409 -1.31 -2.11 -15.05
N ALA A 410 -0.08 -2.57 -15.34
CA ALA A 410 0.21 -3.99 -15.48
C ALA A 410 -0.12 -4.74 -14.18
N ALA A 411 -1.07 -5.66 -14.25
CA ALA A 411 -1.52 -6.47 -13.12
C ALA A 411 -0.70 -7.76 -13.04
N VAL A 412 0.19 -7.87 -12.06
CA VAL A 412 1.00 -9.05 -11.79
C VAL A 412 0.32 -9.89 -10.73
N GLN A 413 0.08 -11.16 -11.04
CA GLN A 413 -0.50 -12.09 -10.08
C GLN A 413 0.56 -12.52 -9.05
N VAL A 414 0.26 -12.31 -7.76
CA VAL A 414 1.12 -12.69 -6.64
C VAL A 414 0.38 -13.61 -5.65
N ASN A 415 -0.92 -13.41 -5.43
CA ASN A 415 -1.70 -14.08 -4.36
C ASN A 415 -0.95 -14.08 -3.02
N LEU A 416 -0.62 -12.87 -2.55
CA LEU A 416 0.03 -12.64 -1.26
C LEU A 416 -1.05 -12.21 -0.26
N GLU A 417 -1.32 -13.04 0.74
CA GLU A 417 -2.36 -12.81 1.74
C GLU A 417 -3.72 -12.49 1.09
N GLU A 418 -4.36 -11.38 1.46
CA GLU A 418 -5.63 -10.92 0.88
C GLU A 418 -5.48 -10.25 -0.51
N CYS A 419 -4.24 -10.08 -0.99
CA CYS A 419 -3.94 -9.36 -2.24
C CYS A 419 -3.64 -10.34 -3.40
N GLU A 420 -4.58 -10.47 -4.34
CA GLU A 420 -4.43 -11.34 -5.51
C GLU A 420 -3.42 -10.76 -6.54
N PHE A 421 -3.44 -9.45 -6.73
CA PHE A 421 -2.66 -8.75 -7.76
C PHE A 421 -1.84 -7.60 -7.19
N LEU A 422 -0.66 -7.43 -7.76
CA LEU A 422 0.23 -6.29 -7.61
C LEU A 422 0.25 -5.51 -8.93
N TYR A 423 -0.18 -4.26 -8.88
CA TYR A 423 -0.27 -3.38 -10.06
C TYR A 423 0.95 -2.49 -10.15
N PHE A 424 1.46 -2.23 -11.36
CA PHE A 424 2.62 -1.37 -11.57
C PHE A 424 2.34 -0.22 -12.55
N TYR A 425 2.98 0.92 -12.28
CA TYR A 425 2.91 2.16 -13.06
C TYR A 425 4.30 2.79 -13.11
N GLN A 426 4.81 3.05 -14.30
CA GLN A 426 6.17 3.56 -14.50
C GLN A 426 6.14 5.00 -15.02
N ILE A 427 6.89 5.88 -14.37
CA ILE A 427 7.13 7.27 -14.80
C ILE A 427 8.65 7.49 -14.72
N ASP A 428 9.31 7.58 -15.88
CA ASP A 428 10.77 7.62 -15.97
C ASP A 428 11.47 6.51 -15.16
N PHE A 429 12.23 6.89 -14.13
CA PHE A 429 12.96 5.99 -13.22
C PHE A 429 12.17 5.62 -11.95
N GLU A 430 11.00 6.24 -11.74
CA GLU A 430 10.11 5.96 -10.61
C GLU A 430 9.07 4.91 -11.00
N ILE A 431 9.03 3.82 -10.23
CA ILE A 431 8.07 2.74 -10.43
C ILE A 431 7.15 2.67 -9.21
N TYR A 432 5.89 3.05 -9.44
CA TYR A 432 4.82 2.92 -8.46
C TYR A 432 4.22 1.53 -8.53
N PHE A 433 3.93 0.95 -7.36
CA PHE A 433 3.27 -0.34 -7.24
C PHE A 433 2.12 -0.27 -6.24
N VAL A 434 1.03 -1.02 -6.50
CA VAL A 434 -0.19 -1.01 -5.69
C VAL A 434 -0.68 -2.44 -5.42
N PHE A 435 -0.76 -2.81 -4.16
CA PHE A 435 -1.51 -3.95 -3.65
C PHE A 435 -2.97 -3.54 -3.48
N ARG A 436 -3.91 -4.35 -3.99
CA ARG A 436 -5.35 -4.15 -3.79
C ARG A 436 -5.94 -5.38 -3.14
N GLY A 437 -6.61 -5.19 -1.99
CA GLY A 437 -7.33 -6.21 -1.26
C GLY A 437 -8.77 -5.78 -0.94
N PRO A 438 -9.58 -6.66 -0.31
CA PRO A 438 -10.94 -6.33 0.13
C PRO A 438 -10.97 -5.12 1.09
N SER A 439 -9.90 -4.96 1.87
CA SER A 439 -9.74 -3.95 2.92
C SER A 439 -9.24 -2.59 2.40
N GLY A 440 -8.95 -2.44 1.11
CA GLY A 440 -8.41 -1.20 0.50
C GLY A 440 -7.20 -1.41 -0.41
N TYR A 441 -6.34 -0.40 -0.56
CA TYR A 441 -5.01 -0.51 -1.23
C TYR A 441 -3.77 -0.21 -0.34
N LEU A 442 -2.65 -0.88 -0.57
CA LEU A 442 -1.33 -0.41 -0.13
C LEU A 442 -0.51 -0.10 -1.35
N TYR A 443 0.33 0.93 -1.30
CA TYR A 443 1.16 1.28 -2.44
C TYR A 443 2.56 1.66 -1.97
N GLY A 444 3.50 1.67 -2.90
CA GLY A 444 4.81 2.25 -2.71
C GLY A 444 5.40 2.68 -4.03
N ALA A 445 6.63 3.18 -3.95
CA ALA A 445 7.45 3.54 -5.09
C ALA A 445 8.86 2.98 -4.91
N ILE A 446 9.49 2.65 -6.03
CA ILE A 446 10.90 2.28 -6.09
C ILE A 446 11.58 3.04 -7.22
N ASN A 447 12.66 3.72 -6.90
CA ASN A 447 13.49 4.40 -7.90
C ASN A 447 14.57 3.42 -8.38
N THR A 448 14.60 3.14 -9.69
CA THR A 448 15.54 2.16 -10.24
C THR A 448 17.00 2.62 -10.22
N ARG A 449 17.27 3.93 -10.17
CA ARG A 449 18.61 4.51 -10.22
C ARG A 449 19.22 4.70 -8.83
N THR A 450 18.43 5.17 -7.88
CA THR A 450 18.92 5.39 -6.50
C THR A 450 18.72 4.19 -5.60
N GLY A 451 17.86 3.24 -5.99
CA GLY A 451 17.43 2.14 -5.12
C GLY A 451 16.51 2.58 -3.98
N ASN A 452 16.09 3.85 -3.94
CA ASN A 452 15.21 4.36 -2.91
C ASN A 452 13.87 3.64 -2.96
N PHE A 453 13.51 3.01 -1.85
CA PHE A 453 12.27 2.27 -1.68
C PHE A 453 11.36 2.98 -0.69
N ALA A 454 10.33 3.64 -1.23
CA ALA A 454 9.32 4.32 -0.46
C ALA A 454 8.09 3.42 -0.31
N PHE A 455 7.95 2.81 0.86
CA PHE A 455 6.81 1.97 1.21
C PHE A 455 6.41 2.25 2.68
N PRO A 456 5.12 2.15 3.05
CA PRO A 456 4.64 2.13 4.42
C PRO A 456 5.47 1.32 5.42
N GLU A 457 5.66 1.85 6.64
CA GLU A 457 6.10 1.06 7.80
C GLU A 457 5.06 -0.04 8.08
N LEU A 458 5.53 -1.28 8.25
CA LEU A 458 4.70 -2.43 8.60
C LEU A 458 4.86 -2.72 10.09
N PHE A 459 3.82 -3.23 10.75
CA PHE A 459 3.88 -3.52 12.17
C PHE A 459 3.34 -4.91 12.50
N ASN A 460 3.82 -5.45 13.62
CA ASN A 460 3.24 -6.62 14.26
C ASN A 460 2.52 -6.17 15.53
N ARG A 461 1.23 -6.47 15.66
CA ARG A 461 0.52 -6.37 16.95
C ARG A 461 0.73 -7.63 17.78
N HIS A 462 1.38 -7.48 18.94
CA HIS A 462 1.49 -8.54 19.92
C HIS A 462 0.34 -8.42 20.94
N PRO A 463 -0.45 -9.49 21.18
CA PRO A 463 -1.43 -9.49 22.25
C PRO A 463 -0.71 -9.45 23.60
N ASP A 464 -0.69 -8.28 24.24
CA ASP A 464 -0.19 -8.15 25.62
C ASP A 464 -1.34 -8.50 26.58
N THR A 465 -1.12 -9.50 27.43
CA THR A 465 -2.10 -9.97 28.42
C THR A 465 -2.11 -9.13 29.71
N THR A 466 -1.20 -8.14 29.83
CA THR A 466 -1.00 -7.38 31.08
C THR A 466 -1.39 -5.91 30.99
N THR A 467 -1.38 -5.31 29.80
CA THR A 467 -1.80 -3.92 29.58
C THR A 467 -2.84 -3.84 28.46
N ASN A 468 -3.87 -3.01 28.64
CA ASN A 468 -4.98 -2.84 27.68
C ASN A 468 -4.55 -2.06 26.40
N THR A 469 -3.26 -2.06 26.09
CA THR A 469 -2.61 -1.41 24.95
C THR A 469 -1.78 -2.46 24.22
N PRO A 470 -2.09 -2.79 22.96
CA PRO A 470 -1.32 -3.77 22.20
C PRO A 470 0.13 -3.30 22.07
N ASN A 471 1.09 -4.19 22.32
CA ASN A 471 2.50 -3.90 22.10
C ASN A 471 2.77 -3.98 20.59
N VAL A 472 3.23 -2.88 19.99
CA VAL A 472 3.40 -2.75 18.54
C VAL A 472 4.88 -2.63 18.23
N SER A 473 5.42 -3.56 17.44
CA SER A 473 6.80 -3.52 16.93
C SER A 473 6.79 -3.39 15.42
N GLU A 474 7.79 -2.73 14.84
CA GLU A 474 7.97 -2.69 13.38
C GLU A 474 8.25 -4.12 12.84
N ASN A 475 7.74 -4.41 11.65
CA ASN A 475 7.98 -5.66 10.93
C ASN A 475 8.93 -5.40 9.75
N THR A 476 10.22 -5.26 10.07
CA THR A 476 11.30 -5.00 9.11
C THR A 476 11.48 -6.17 8.14
N GLU A 477 11.35 -7.40 8.62
CA GLU A 477 11.41 -8.63 7.82
C GLU A 477 10.38 -8.63 6.67
N ALA A 478 9.11 -8.36 6.96
CA ALA A 478 8.06 -8.30 5.93
C ALA A 478 8.30 -7.15 4.94
N ARG A 479 8.83 -6.02 5.40
CA ARG A 479 9.18 -4.89 4.54
C ARG A 479 10.27 -5.28 3.54
N SER A 480 11.32 -5.95 4.02
CA SER A 480 12.43 -6.46 3.20
C SER A 480 11.97 -7.54 2.22
N ALA A 481 11.06 -8.43 2.62
CA ALA A 481 10.43 -9.42 1.71
C ALA A 481 9.64 -8.77 0.57
N ILE A 482 8.82 -7.76 0.88
CA ILE A 482 8.04 -7.03 -0.13
C ILE A 482 8.96 -6.29 -1.08
N LYS A 483 10.02 -5.65 -0.58
CA LYS A 483 11.03 -4.99 -1.41
C LYS A 483 11.64 -5.96 -2.41
N LEU A 484 12.11 -7.12 -1.94
CA LEU A 484 12.68 -8.17 -2.78
C LEU A 484 11.69 -8.67 -3.84
N LEU A 485 10.43 -8.90 -3.45
CA LEU A 485 9.36 -9.27 -4.36
C LEU A 485 9.15 -8.23 -5.46
N VAL A 486 9.02 -6.95 -5.09
CA VAL A 486 8.84 -5.83 -6.04
C VAL A 486 10.04 -5.71 -6.97
N CYS A 487 11.27 -5.72 -6.45
CA CYS A 487 12.50 -5.67 -7.23
C CYS A 487 12.57 -6.81 -8.26
N SER A 488 12.19 -8.04 -7.86
CA SER A 488 12.20 -9.20 -8.76
C SER A 488 11.26 -9.02 -9.95
N VAL A 489 10.07 -8.44 -9.72
CA VAL A 489 9.07 -8.18 -10.76
C VAL A 489 9.51 -7.04 -11.67
N VAL A 490 10.05 -5.96 -11.10
CA VAL A 490 10.60 -4.81 -11.84
C VAL A 490 11.70 -5.27 -12.78
N ARG A 491 12.67 -6.03 -12.28
CA ARG A 491 13.74 -6.63 -13.08
C ARG A 491 13.16 -7.47 -14.21
N ASP A 492 12.22 -8.35 -13.91
CA ASP A 492 11.55 -9.22 -14.90
C ASP A 492 10.77 -8.46 -15.99
N PHE A 493 10.32 -7.23 -15.71
CA PHE A 493 9.69 -6.38 -16.71
C PHE A 493 10.70 -5.67 -17.61
N LEU A 494 11.77 -5.12 -17.04
CA LEU A 494 12.73 -4.24 -17.71
C LEU A 494 13.79 -5.05 -18.47
N VAL A 495 14.23 -6.17 -17.89
CA VAL A 495 15.24 -7.07 -18.45
C VAL A 495 14.58 -8.14 -19.31
N VAL A 496 15.17 -8.41 -20.46
CA VAL A 496 14.66 -9.38 -21.43
C VAL A 496 15.64 -10.52 -21.63
N ASP A 497 15.14 -11.74 -21.43
CA ASP A 497 15.88 -12.97 -21.71
C ASP A 497 16.13 -13.07 -23.21
N GLN A 498 17.40 -13.08 -23.61
CA GLN A 498 17.77 -13.37 -24.99
C GLN A 498 17.85 -14.90 -25.18
N ARG A 499 17.16 -15.42 -26.20
CA ARG A 499 17.28 -16.85 -26.58
C ARG A 499 17.62 -16.99 -28.05
N GLU A 500 18.62 -17.79 -28.34
CA GLU A 500 18.90 -18.21 -29.70
C GLU A 500 17.90 -19.29 -30.14
N LYS A 501 17.44 -19.22 -31.39
CA LYS A 501 16.71 -20.35 -32.00
C LYS A 501 17.74 -21.38 -32.44
N VAL A 502 18.05 -22.33 -31.56
CA VAL A 502 19.01 -23.40 -31.85
C VAL A 502 18.39 -24.53 -32.69
N PHE A 503 17.05 -24.57 -32.84
CA PHE A 503 16.36 -25.63 -33.60
C PHE A 503 15.43 -25.08 -34.69
N SER A 504 15.69 -25.48 -35.93
CA SER A 504 14.92 -25.16 -37.13
C SER A 504 13.71 -26.09 -37.37
N THR A 505 13.40 -26.98 -36.44
CA THR A 505 12.19 -27.80 -36.49
C THR A 505 11.04 -27.06 -35.84
N LYS A 506 10.09 -26.58 -36.67
CA LYS A 506 8.72 -26.32 -36.19
C LYS A 506 8.19 -27.63 -35.64
N SER A 507 8.26 -27.83 -34.33
CA SER A 507 7.44 -28.83 -33.67
C SER A 507 6.00 -28.57 -34.14
N LYS A 508 5.39 -29.57 -34.80
CA LYS A 508 3.96 -29.56 -35.06
C LYS A 508 3.32 -29.52 -33.68
N ARG A 509 3.04 -28.31 -33.17
CA ARG A 509 2.14 -28.15 -32.03
C ARG A 509 0.91 -28.98 -32.40
N PRO A 510 0.47 -29.94 -31.56
CA PRO A 510 -0.79 -30.60 -31.82
C PRO A 510 -1.81 -29.50 -32.04
N MET A 511 -2.55 -29.57 -33.15
CA MET A 511 -3.65 -28.65 -33.37
C MET A 511 -4.53 -28.77 -32.14
N ALA A 512 -4.51 -27.73 -31.28
CA ALA A 512 -5.43 -27.64 -30.18
C ALA A 512 -6.80 -27.80 -30.81
N LYS A 513 -7.51 -28.87 -30.43
CA LYS A 513 -8.91 -29.07 -30.81
C LYS A 513 -9.61 -27.73 -30.65
N ASN A 514 -10.35 -27.31 -31.66
CA ASN A 514 -11.17 -26.11 -31.63
C ASN A 514 -12.07 -26.16 -30.40
N PHE A 515 -11.60 -25.61 -29.28
CA PHE A 515 -12.44 -25.32 -28.13
C PHE A 515 -13.24 -24.08 -28.50
N ASN A 516 -14.55 -24.23 -28.38
CA ASN A 516 -15.57 -23.26 -28.72
C ASN A 516 -15.20 -21.82 -28.35
N HIS A 517 -15.51 -20.89 -29.25
CA HIS A 517 -15.43 -19.44 -29.08
C HIS A 517 -16.51 -18.91 -28.11
N GLY A 518 -16.51 -19.42 -26.88
CA GLY A 518 -17.31 -18.93 -25.77
C GLY A 518 -16.39 -18.71 -24.56
N ASP A 519 -16.54 -17.57 -23.92
CA ASP A 519 -15.93 -17.11 -22.67
C ASP A 519 -14.50 -16.51 -22.66
N ASN A 520 -14.45 -15.39 -21.93
CA ASN A 520 -13.32 -14.54 -21.56
C ASN A 520 -12.08 -15.34 -21.09
N LYS A 521 -11.25 -15.78 -22.04
CA LYS A 521 -9.87 -16.17 -21.69
C LYS A 521 -9.04 -14.93 -21.41
N LEU A 522 -8.73 -14.70 -20.14
CA LEU A 522 -7.75 -13.73 -19.67
C LEU A 522 -6.43 -13.93 -20.42
N ASN A 523 -5.83 -12.84 -20.92
CA ASN A 523 -4.59 -12.89 -21.67
C ASN A 523 -3.41 -12.94 -20.68
N VAL A 524 -2.88 -14.14 -20.41
CA VAL A 524 -1.77 -14.32 -19.45
C VAL A 524 -0.42 -14.16 -20.14
N ILE A 525 0.44 -13.28 -19.61
CA ILE A 525 1.80 -12.99 -20.08
C ILE A 525 2.79 -13.41 -18.99
N TYR A 526 3.84 -14.16 -19.36
CA TYR A 526 4.88 -14.55 -18.42
C TYR A 526 6.09 -13.61 -18.50
N LEU A 527 6.68 -13.31 -17.35
CA LEU A 527 7.94 -12.55 -17.20
C LEU A 527 9.05 -13.48 -16.62
N PRO A 528 10.34 -13.23 -16.92
CA PRO A 528 10.83 -12.23 -17.88
C PRO A 528 10.43 -12.55 -19.31
N ARG A 529 10.30 -11.52 -20.14
CA ARG A 529 9.91 -11.69 -21.55
C ARG A 529 11.11 -12.17 -22.35
N VAL A 530 10.86 -12.96 -23.40
CA VAL A 530 11.93 -13.58 -24.20
C VAL A 530 12.04 -12.92 -25.58
N ARG A 531 13.23 -12.46 -25.95
CA ARG A 531 13.58 -11.99 -27.30
C ARG A 531 14.38 -13.06 -28.05
N TYR A 532 13.92 -13.44 -29.24
CA TYR A 532 14.61 -14.41 -30.09
C TYR A 532 15.47 -13.71 -31.15
N LEU A 533 16.77 -14.01 -31.16
CA LEU A 533 17.75 -13.29 -31.99
C LEU A 533 17.68 -13.64 -33.50
N ASN A 534 17.05 -14.77 -33.89
CA ASN A 534 17.01 -15.26 -35.29
C ASN A 534 15.63 -15.19 -35.97
N ALA A 535 14.74 -14.29 -35.56
CA ALA A 535 13.53 -14.00 -36.32
C ALA A 535 13.89 -12.97 -37.40
N LYS A 536 13.85 -13.35 -38.69
CA LYS A 536 14.03 -12.44 -39.85
C LYS A 536 13.43 -11.07 -39.52
N ALA A 537 14.29 -10.06 -39.39
CA ALA A 537 13.88 -8.69 -39.14
C ALA A 537 13.05 -8.23 -40.35
N GLY A 538 11.72 -8.29 -40.21
CA GLY A 538 10.83 -7.49 -41.04
C GLY A 538 10.95 -6.02 -40.64
N PRO A 539 10.60 -5.07 -41.53
CA PRO A 539 10.83 -3.66 -41.29
C PRO A 539 9.93 -3.18 -40.14
N LEU A 540 10.50 -3.11 -38.94
CA LEU A 540 9.93 -2.44 -37.76
C LEU A 540 10.98 -1.48 -37.21
N LEU A 541 11.42 -0.57 -38.08
CA LEU A 541 11.99 0.70 -37.69
C LEU A 541 10.97 1.75 -38.16
N HIS A 542 9.94 2.00 -37.35
CA HIS A 542 9.13 3.22 -37.35
C HIS A 542 8.12 3.17 -36.22
N SER A 543 8.43 3.87 -35.12
CA SER A 543 7.53 4.77 -34.37
C SER A 543 8.05 4.92 -32.93
N PHE A 544 9.16 5.64 -32.76
CA PHE A 544 9.59 6.19 -31.46
C PHE A 544 9.12 7.63 -31.27
N THR A 545 8.08 8.04 -31.99
CA THR A 545 7.55 9.39 -31.96
C THR A 545 6.04 9.32 -31.79
N GLU A 546 5.59 9.96 -30.70
CA GLU A 546 4.21 10.27 -30.35
C GLU A 546 3.34 9.08 -29.90
N TRP A 547 3.28 8.92 -28.57
CA TRP A 547 2.23 8.15 -27.89
C TRP A 547 0.89 8.89 -27.98
N GLY A 548 0.32 8.93 -29.18
CA GLY A 548 -1.11 9.10 -29.36
C GLY A 548 -1.78 7.73 -29.25
N GLU A 549 -2.88 7.64 -28.52
CA GLU A 549 -3.77 6.48 -28.53
C GLU A 549 -3.93 5.94 -29.95
N LYS A 550 -3.73 4.64 -30.19
CA LYS A 550 -3.90 4.05 -31.52
C LYS A 550 -5.35 4.23 -31.98
N THR A 551 -5.57 5.26 -32.80
CA THR A 551 -6.87 5.64 -33.35
C THR A 551 -7.50 4.48 -34.11
N ARG A 552 -8.83 4.35 -33.98
CA ARG A 552 -9.64 3.41 -34.76
C ARG A 552 -9.42 3.69 -36.25
N HIS A 553 -8.84 2.75 -36.98
CA HIS A 553 -8.73 2.82 -38.43
C HIS A 553 -9.58 1.74 -39.09
N LYS A 554 -10.26 2.12 -40.18
CA LYS A 554 -11.06 1.19 -40.98
C LYS A 554 -10.14 0.38 -41.88
N VAL A 555 -10.18 -0.93 -41.73
CA VAL A 555 -9.58 -1.87 -42.68
C VAL A 555 -10.53 -2.00 -43.87
N GLN A 556 -10.03 -1.65 -45.05
CA GLN A 556 -10.77 -1.80 -46.31
C GLN A 556 -10.93 -3.29 -46.67
N PRO A 557 -12.01 -3.65 -47.39
CA PRO A 557 -12.22 -5.02 -47.84
C PRO A 557 -11.08 -5.44 -48.77
N HIS A 558 -10.52 -6.63 -48.56
CA HIS A 558 -9.42 -7.14 -49.37
C HIS A 558 -9.38 -8.67 -49.42
N LEU A 559 -8.62 -9.20 -50.37
CA LEU A 559 -8.41 -10.63 -50.54
C LEU A 559 -7.16 -11.09 -49.78
N ARG A 560 -7.26 -12.22 -49.09
CA ARG A 560 -6.17 -12.82 -48.33
C ARG A 560 -5.92 -14.26 -48.80
N ARG A 561 -4.66 -14.66 -48.97
CA ARG A 561 -4.31 -16.05 -49.35
C ARG A 561 -4.69 -17.04 -48.24
N VAL A 562 -5.43 -18.09 -48.60
CA VAL A 562 -5.85 -19.18 -47.70
C VAL A 562 -5.96 -20.48 -48.50
N HIS A 563 -5.65 -21.62 -47.87
CA HIS A 563 -5.61 -22.92 -48.55
C HIS A 563 -6.98 -23.38 -49.09
N ASN A 564 -8.08 -23.05 -48.39
CA ASN A 564 -9.48 -23.25 -48.82
C ASN A 564 -10.33 -22.08 -48.28
N SER A 565 -11.12 -21.42 -49.12
CA SER A 565 -12.10 -20.41 -48.66
C SER A 565 -13.42 -21.06 -48.27
N SER A 566 -14.03 -20.60 -47.17
CA SER A 566 -15.32 -21.14 -46.73
C SER A 566 -16.46 -20.67 -47.65
N ARG A 567 -17.49 -21.50 -47.84
CA ARG A 567 -18.70 -21.13 -48.61
C ARG A 567 -19.35 -19.84 -48.09
N ALA A 568 -19.32 -19.62 -46.78
CA ALA A 568 -19.84 -18.40 -46.16
C ALA A 568 -19.04 -17.15 -46.57
N GLN A 569 -17.72 -17.23 -46.68
CA GLN A 569 -16.90 -16.10 -47.14
C GLN A 569 -16.99 -15.88 -48.66
N GLN A 570 -17.16 -16.96 -49.44
CA GLN A 570 -17.47 -16.85 -50.88
C GLN A 570 -18.82 -16.15 -51.11
N TRP A 571 -19.83 -16.49 -50.32
CA TRP A 571 -21.15 -15.86 -50.37
C TRP A 571 -21.10 -14.39 -49.93
N LEU A 572 -20.36 -14.11 -48.85
CA LEU A 572 -20.15 -12.74 -48.38
C LEU A 572 -19.41 -11.90 -49.43
N ALA A 573 -18.38 -12.41 -50.08
CA ALA A 573 -17.68 -11.67 -51.14
C ALA A 573 -18.60 -11.32 -52.32
N LYS A 574 -19.50 -12.25 -52.70
CA LYS A 574 -20.52 -12.03 -53.72
C LYS A 574 -21.48 -10.89 -53.35
N SER A 575 -21.84 -10.76 -52.07
CA SER A 575 -22.66 -9.63 -51.59
C SER A 575 -21.95 -8.27 -51.66
N TYR A 576 -20.61 -8.27 -51.72
CA TYR A 576 -19.78 -7.07 -51.94
C TYR A 576 -19.34 -6.92 -53.42
N GLY A 577 -19.84 -7.76 -54.33
CA GLY A 577 -19.48 -7.73 -55.75
C GLY A 577 -18.05 -8.17 -56.08
N ILE A 578 -17.40 -8.92 -55.19
CA ILE A 578 -16.00 -9.33 -55.32
C ILE A 578 -15.92 -10.84 -55.61
N GLU A 579 -15.31 -11.21 -56.74
CA GLU A 579 -14.98 -12.59 -57.05
C GLU A 579 -13.68 -13.02 -56.36
N ILE A 580 -13.68 -14.21 -55.74
CA ILE A 580 -12.52 -14.74 -55.01
C ILE A 580 -11.73 -15.72 -55.91
N PRO A 581 -10.46 -15.45 -56.25
CA PRO A 581 -9.60 -16.38 -56.96
C PRO A 581 -9.28 -17.65 -56.15
N ARG A 582 -8.94 -18.76 -56.80
CA ARG A 582 -8.50 -20.00 -56.11
C ARG A 582 -7.30 -19.71 -55.19
N GLY A 583 -7.39 -20.18 -53.94
CA GLY A 583 -6.35 -19.96 -52.93
C GLY A 583 -6.43 -18.63 -52.19
N PHE A 584 -7.53 -17.87 -52.37
CA PHE A 584 -7.80 -16.63 -51.64
C PHE A 584 -9.13 -16.71 -50.88
N THR A 585 -9.30 -15.81 -49.92
CA THR A 585 -10.52 -15.60 -49.14
C THR A 585 -10.80 -14.11 -48.99
N PHE A 586 -12.05 -13.75 -48.73
CA PHE A 586 -12.48 -12.36 -48.60
C PHE A 586 -12.48 -11.89 -47.14
N VAL A 587 -11.82 -10.76 -46.88
CA VAL A 587 -11.85 -10.08 -45.58
C VAL A 587 -12.79 -8.88 -45.70
N ARG A 588 -13.90 -8.91 -44.96
CA ARG A 588 -14.87 -7.81 -44.93
C ARG A 588 -14.29 -6.54 -44.28
N PRO A 589 -14.85 -5.35 -44.58
CA PRO A 589 -14.45 -4.13 -43.90
C PRO A 589 -14.71 -4.27 -42.40
N HIS A 590 -13.74 -3.87 -41.59
CA HIS A 590 -13.87 -3.84 -40.13
C HIS A 590 -12.97 -2.74 -39.54
N SER A 591 -13.28 -2.26 -38.35
CA SER A 591 -12.38 -1.34 -37.65
C SER A 591 -11.30 -2.13 -36.90
N ARG A 592 -10.06 -1.66 -36.98
CA ARG A 592 -8.94 -2.08 -36.12
C ARG A 592 -8.42 -0.89 -35.33
N GLY A 593 -7.85 -1.13 -34.15
CA GLY A 593 -7.53 -0.05 -33.21
C GLY A 593 -8.78 0.45 -32.47
N GLY A 594 -8.59 1.22 -31.40
CA GLY A 594 -9.62 1.56 -30.41
C GLY A 594 -9.79 0.52 -29.31
N LEU A 595 -9.85 0.99 -28.06
CA LEU A 595 -10.19 0.19 -26.89
C LEU A 595 -11.63 -0.33 -27.04
N THR A 596 -11.81 -1.53 -27.59
CA THR A 596 -12.71 -2.49 -26.92
C THR A 596 -12.07 -2.76 -25.58
N GLU A 597 -12.84 -2.72 -24.48
CA GLU A 597 -12.39 -2.97 -23.09
C GLU A 597 -11.08 -3.73 -23.08
N PRO A 598 -9.98 -3.14 -22.56
CA PRO A 598 -8.71 -3.83 -22.58
C PRO A 598 -8.97 -5.17 -21.90
N LYS A 599 -8.88 -6.27 -22.65
CA LYS A 599 -8.75 -7.59 -22.05
C LYS A 599 -7.47 -7.49 -21.23
N ARG A 600 -7.61 -7.13 -19.95
CA ARG A 600 -6.49 -6.82 -19.06
C ARG A 600 -5.57 -8.01 -19.12
N ALA A 601 -4.36 -7.79 -19.65
CA ALA A 601 -3.36 -8.82 -19.66
C ALA A 601 -2.92 -9.04 -18.21
N ILE A 602 -2.95 -10.29 -17.75
CA ILE A 602 -2.45 -10.66 -16.44
C ILE A 602 -1.00 -11.10 -16.61
N TYR A 603 -0.12 -10.56 -15.79
CA TYR A 603 1.29 -10.88 -15.80
C TYR A 603 1.61 -11.91 -14.70
N ARG A 604 2.53 -12.83 -14.99
CA ARG A 604 3.07 -13.79 -14.03
C ARG A 604 4.58 -13.75 -14.09
N SER A 605 5.22 -13.23 -13.05
CA SER A 605 6.68 -13.26 -12.93
C SER A 605 7.14 -14.61 -12.38
N LYS A 606 8.12 -15.22 -13.06
CA LYS A 606 8.74 -16.46 -12.59
C LYS A 606 9.58 -16.19 -11.33
N SER A 607 10.34 -15.11 -11.32
CA SER A 607 11.18 -14.70 -10.19
C SER A 607 10.34 -14.48 -8.93
N ALA A 608 9.26 -13.72 -9.05
CA ALA A 608 8.29 -13.52 -7.96
C ALA A 608 7.60 -14.82 -7.52
N SER A 609 7.21 -15.69 -8.48
CA SER A 609 6.58 -16.97 -8.15
C SER A 609 7.51 -17.90 -7.38
N LEU A 610 8.81 -17.86 -7.64
CA LEU A 610 9.81 -18.66 -6.92
C LEU A 610 9.99 -18.16 -5.48
N LEU A 611 9.92 -16.84 -5.26
CA LEU A 611 9.96 -16.25 -3.91
C LEU A 611 8.69 -16.60 -3.11
N LEU A 612 7.52 -16.53 -3.73
CA LEU A 612 6.23 -16.75 -3.06
C LEU A 612 5.88 -18.22 -2.85
N TYR A 613 6.33 -19.07 -3.78
CA TYR A 613 6.11 -20.50 -3.74
C TYR A 613 7.45 -21.19 -3.97
N PRO A 614 8.29 -21.28 -2.93
CA PRO A 614 9.45 -22.15 -2.96
C PRO A 614 8.98 -23.50 -3.46
N GLN A 615 9.65 -24.06 -4.46
CA GLN A 615 9.18 -25.30 -5.05
C GLN A 615 9.15 -26.37 -3.95
N VAL A 616 7.94 -26.78 -3.53
CA VAL A 616 7.74 -28.15 -3.06
C VAL A 616 8.37 -28.99 -4.16
N GLU A 617 9.41 -29.76 -3.85
CA GLU A 617 10.11 -30.60 -4.80
C GLU A 617 9.09 -31.27 -5.71
N ARG A 618 8.90 -30.67 -6.89
CA ARG A 618 8.11 -31.29 -7.92
C ARG A 618 9.02 -32.41 -8.34
N SER A 619 8.62 -33.64 -8.00
CA SER A 619 8.99 -34.83 -8.74
C SER A 619 8.93 -34.46 -10.22
N ASP A 620 10.10 -34.16 -10.78
CA ASP A 620 10.26 -33.62 -12.13
C ASP A 620 9.81 -34.72 -13.08
N THR A 621 8.56 -34.65 -13.52
CA THR A 621 7.99 -35.56 -14.53
C THR A 621 8.36 -35.13 -15.95
N LYS A 622 9.45 -34.37 -16.10
CA LYS A 622 10.22 -34.32 -17.35
C LYS A 622 11.40 -35.28 -17.20
N PRO A 623 11.46 -36.37 -17.98
CA PRO A 623 12.53 -37.35 -17.81
C PRO A 623 13.87 -36.68 -18.13
N ARG A 624 14.77 -36.62 -17.14
CA ARG A 624 16.19 -36.20 -17.27
C ARG A 624 17.01 -37.26 -18.00
N TRP A 625 16.42 -37.98 -18.96
CA TRP A 625 17.05 -39.14 -19.58
C TRP A 625 18.29 -38.77 -20.41
N PHE A 626 18.28 -37.62 -21.10
CA PHE A 626 19.44 -37.11 -21.82
C PHE A 626 20.60 -36.69 -20.90
N GLU A 627 20.28 -36.10 -19.74
CA GLU A 627 21.29 -35.73 -18.74
C GLU A 627 21.87 -37.00 -18.11
N PHE A 628 21.01 -37.96 -17.77
CA PHE A 628 21.43 -39.25 -17.22
C PHE A 628 22.33 -40.05 -18.18
N GLU A 629 22.03 -40.08 -19.48
CA GLU A 629 22.93 -40.71 -20.47
C GLU A 629 24.30 -40.03 -20.52
N LYS A 630 24.33 -38.70 -20.40
CA LYS A 630 25.57 -37.92 -20.38
C LYS A 630 26.38 -38.18 -19.10
N ASP A 631 25.70 -38.33 -17.97
CA ASP A 631 26.32 -38.67 -16.69
C ASP A 631 26.96 -40.06 -16.74
N VAL A 632 26.29 -41.03 -17.35
CA VAL A 632 26.84 -42.39 -17.56
C VAL A 632 28.05 -42.34 -18.50
N SER A 633 28.02 -41.55 -19.56
CA SER A 633 29.19 -41.34 -20.42
C SER A 633 30.36 -40.71 -19.69
N THR A 634 30.10 -39.75 -18.80
CA THR A 634 31.14 -39.08 -18.01
C THR A 634 31.79 -40.09 -17.05
N LEU A 635 30.98 -40.90 -16.35
CA LEU A 635 31.48 -41.97 -15.50
C LEU A 635 32.39 -42.95 -16.27
N MET A 636 32.00 -43.36 -17.48
CA MET A 636 32.82 -44.25 -18.29
C MET A 636 34.12 -43.59 -18.76
N ALA A 637 34.09 -42.29 -19.07
CA ALA A 637 35.28 -41.52 -19.41
C ALA A 637 36.25 -41.42 -18.22
N ASP A 638 35.73 -41.19 -17.01
CA ASP A 638 36.52 -41.13 -15.76
C ASP A 638 37.14 -42.49 -15.44
N LEU A 639 36.47 -43.58 -15.81
CA LEU A 639 37.00 -44.95 -15.72
C LEU A 639 38.02 -45.30 -16.84
N GLY A 640 38.43 -44.33 -17.67
CA GLY A 640 39.49 -44.49 -18.66
C GLY A 640 39.04 -44.97 -20.05
N TYR A 641 37.73 -44.96 -20.34
CA TYR A 641 37.18 -45.35 -21.64
C TYR A 641 37.01 -44.13 -22.57
N GLU A 642 37.18 -44.34 -23.87
CA GLU A 642 36.70 -43.43 -24.90
C GLU A 642 35.24 -43.73 -25.22
N VAL A 643 34.41 -42.69 -25.14
CA VAL A 643 32.96 -42.82 -25.15
C VAL A 643 32.37 -42.15 -26.40
N ASP A 644 31.70 -42.97 -27.23
CA ASP A 644 30.93 -42.53 -28.38
C ASP A 644 29.43 -42.45 -28.02
N HIS A 645 28.90 -41.23 -27.94
CA HIS A 645 27.46 -41.01 -27.79
C HIS A 645 26.73 -41.32 -29.11
N LYS A 646 26.06 -42.48 -29.20
CA LYS A 646 25.33 -42.86 -30.42
C LYS A 646 23.89 -42.34 -30.49
N ALA A 647 23.29 -41.92 -29.36
CA ALA A 647 21.90 -41.43 -29.31
C ALA A 647 21.62 -40.13 -30.12
N ALA A 648 22.65 -39.47 -30.68
CA ALA A 648 22.50 -38.31 -31.57
C ALA A 648 22.48 -38.67 -33.09
N SER A 649 22.68 -39.95 -33.45
CA SER A 649 22.57 -40.44 -34.83
C SER A 649 21.10 -40.65 -35.22
N ARG A 650 20.73 -40.17 -36.41
CA ARG A 650 19.35 -39.97 -36.86
C ARG A 650 18.67 -41.24 -37.41
N ASN A 651 19.27 -42.41 -37.21
CA ASN A 651 18.74 -43.71 -37.59
C ASN A 651 18.59 -44.55 -36.30
N GLY A 652 17.47 -45.26 -36.12
CA GLY A 652 17.16 -45.94 -34.86
C GLY A 652 18.13 -47.09 -34.56
N ASP A 653 19.04 -46.88 -33.61
CA ASP A 653 20.20 -47.75 -33.36
C ASP A 653 19.93 -48.90 -32.36
N GLY A 654 18.69 -49.43 -32.33
CA GLY A 654 18.43 -50.74 -31.71
C GLY A 654 18.60 -50.82 -30.18
N GLY A 655 18.48 -49.71 -29.44
CA GLY A 655 18.37 -49.74 -27.98
C GLY A 655 19.66 -49.51 -27.19
N VAL A 656 20.78 -49.15 -27.83
CA VAL A 656 22.05 -48.80 -27.18
C VAL A 656 22.23 -47.28 -27.11
N ASP A 657 22.46 -46.75 -25.92
CA ASP A 657 22.53 -45.30 -25.68
C ASP A 657 23.99 -44.78 -25.69
N VAL A 658 24.92 -45.59 -25.17
CA VAL A 658 26.36 -45.27 -25.10
C VAL A 658 27.22 -46.46 -25.56
N TYR A 659 28.26 -46.19 -26.35
CA TYR A 659 29.30 -47.17 -26.68
C TYR A 659 30.64 -46.68 -26.12
N ALA A 660 31.31 -47.51 -25.32
CA ALA A 660 32.56 -47.15 -24.66
C ALA A 660 33.65 -48.18 -24.99
N HIS A 661 34.84 -47.74 -25.38
CA HIS A 661 35.97 -48.62 -25.68
C HIS A 661 37.21 -48.13 -24.93
N HIS A 662 37.98 -49.04 -24.36
CA HIS A 662 39.10 -48.68 -23.51
C HIS A 662 40.33 -48.31 -24.36
N ARG A 663 41.06 -47.25 -24.00
CA ARG A 663 42.22 -46.77 -24.79
C ARG A 663 43.40 -47.75 -24.85
N GLY A 664 43.48 -48.68 -23.90
CA GLY A 664 44.66 -49.52 -23.69
C GLY A 664 44.49 -51.01 -24.00
N ASN A 665 43.29 -51.48 -24.35
CA ASN A 665 43.02 -52.88 -24.68
C ASN A 665 41.78 -52.99 -25.60
N ASP A 666 41.46 -54.20 -26.08
CA ASP A 666 40.29 -54.44 -26.94
C ASP A 666 38.95 -54.52 -26.17
N GLU A 667 38.89 -54.01 -24.93
CA GLU A 667 37.66 -54.04 -24.14
C GLU A 667 36.67 -52.96 -24.61
N SER A 668 35.45 -53.39 -24.92
CA SER A 668 34.36 -52.52 -25.35
C SER A 668 33.05 -52.87 -24.66
N TRP A 669 32.25 -51.83 -24.42
CA TRP A 669 30.96 -51.89 -23.76
C TRP A 669 29.88 -51.23 -24.61
N ILE A 670 28.75 -51.90 -24.76
CA ILE A 670 27.48 -51.24 -25.10
C ILE A 670 26.68 -51.05 -23.84
N ILE A 671 26.09 -49.86 -23.71
CA ILE A 671 25.43 -49.44 -22.50
C ILE A 671 24.02 -48.95 -22.85
N GLN A 672 23.04 -49.51 -22.16
CA GLN A 672 21.66 -49.04 -22.21
C GLN A 672 21.30 -48.34 -20.89
N CYS A 673 20.78 -47.13 -21.01
CA CYS A 673 20.43 -46.24 -19.92
C CYS A 673 18.90 -46.10 -19.85
N LYS A 674 18.31 -46.40 -18.68
CA LYS A 674 16.88 -46.14 -18.44
C LYS A 674 16.68 -45.31 -17.18
N CYS A 675 16.29 -44.06 -17.37
CA CYS A 675 15.87 -43.16 -16.30
C CYS A 675 14.36 -43.33 -16.04
N PHE A 676 14.01 -44.22 -15.12
CA PHE A 676 12.63 -44.43 -14.66
C PHE A 676 12.43 -43.88 -13.25
N SER A 677 11.16 -43.73 -12.86
CA SER A 677 10.79 -43.37 -11.49
C SER A 677 11.18 -44.48 -10.50
N LEU A 678 11.47 -44.10 -9.25
CA LEU A 678 11.98 -45.00 -8.21
C LEU A 678 11.03 -46.17 -7.87
N ASP A 679 9.73 -46.00 -8.12
CA ASP A 679 8.69 -47.01 -7.94
C ASP A 679 8.61 -48.03 -9.09
N ARG A 680 9.27 -47.78 -10.23
CA ARG A 680 9.25 -48.65 -11.41
C ARG A 680 10.56 -49.40 -11.59
N LYS A 681 10.60 -50.65 -11.12
CA LYS A 681 11.76 -51.55 -11.28
C LYS A 681 11.98 -52.00 -12.73
N ILE A 682 13.24 -52.27 -13.10
CA ILE A 682 13.61 -52.84 -14.40
C ILE A 682 13.30 -54.34 -14.44
N GLY A 683 12.45 -54.73 -15.40
CA GLY A 683 12.05 -56.12 -15.66
C GLY A 683 12.96 -56.84 -16.68
N PRO A 684 12.88 -58.18 -16.78
CA PRO A 684 13.76 -58.99 -17.65
C PRO A 684 13.65 -58.65 -19.14
N ASN A 685 12.53 -58.07 -19.59
CA ASN A 685 12.31 -57.68 -20.98
C ASN A 685 13.36 -56.68 -21.48
N PHE A 686 13.79 -55.74 -20.63
CA PHE A 686 14.79 -54.74 -21.00
C PHE A 686 16.19 -55.35 -21.12
N ILE A 687 16.52 -56.33 -20.26
CA ILE A 687 17.80 -57.05 -20.35
C ILE A 687 17.86 -57.89 -21.64
N ARG A 688 16.74 -58.54 -22.04
CA ARG A 688 16.67 -59.27 -23.33
C ARG A 688 16.85 -58.36 -24.54
N GLU A 689 16.36 -57.13 -24.47
CA GLU A 689 16.57 -56.14 -25.52
C GLU A 689 18.06 -55.85 -25.70
N LEU A 690 18.77 -55.51 -24.62
CA LEU A 690 20.22 -55.28 -24.64
C LEU A 690 21.01 -56.51 -25.13
N ILE A 691 20.63 -57.72 -24.71
CA ILE A 691 21.24 -58.96 -25.21
C ILE A 691 21.07 -59.08 -26.73
N GLY A 692 19.88 -58.76 -27.24
CA GLY A 692 19.60 -58.75 -28.67
C GLY A 692 20.47 -57.72 -29.43
N SER A 693 20.67 -56.55 -28.85
CA SER A 693 21.53 -55.51 -29.42
C SER A 693 23.00 -55.91 -29.42
N LEU A 694 23.47 -56.64 -28.41
CA LEU A 694 24.84 -57.12 -28.28
C LEU A 694 25.32 -57.93 -29.49
N ALA A 695 24.41 -58.69 -30.12
CA ALA A 695 24.71 -59.49 -31.31
C ALA A 695 25.08 -58.67 -32.56
N ALA A 696 24.77 -57.38 -32.60
CA ALA A 696 25.11 -56.48 -33.70
C ALA A 696 26.51 -55.85 -33.57
N TYR A 697 27.23 -56.12 -32.49
CA TYR A 697 28.54 -55.54 -32.18
C TYR A 697 29.66 -56.60 -32.30
N PRO A 698 30.94 -56.18 -32.44
CA PRO A 698 32.06 -57.09 -32.59
C PRO A 698 32.14 -58.15 -31.49
N ALA A 699 32.63 -59.35 -31.85
CA ALA A 699 32.82 -60.44 -30.89
C ALA A 699 33.79 -60.00 -29.79
N GLY A 700 33.34 -60.06 -28.53
CA GLY A 700 34.10 -59.58 -27.37
C GLY A 700 33.52 -58.32 -26.71
N THR A 701 32.57 -57.62 -27.34
CA THR A 701 31.86 -56.49 -26.72
C THR A 701 30.95 -56.97 -25.59
N ARG A 702 31.03 -56.30 -24.44
CA ARG A 702 30.27 -56.61 -23.22
C ARG A 702 29.05 -55.68 -23.11
N GLY A 703 28.00 -56.16 -22.44
CA GLY A 703 26.78 -55.38 -22.22
C GLY A 703 26.69 -54.83 -20.80
N MET A 704 26.28 -53.57 -20.66
CA MET A 704 25.98 -52.94 -19.38
C MET A 704 24.61 -52.25 -19.39
N PHE A 705 23.87 -52.38 -18.29
CA PHE A 705 22.57 -51.74 -18.12
C PHE A 705 22.60 -50.82 -16.90
N VAL A 706 22.27 -49.55 -17.10
CA VAL A 706 22.34 -48.51 -16.05
C VAL A 706 20.97 -47.87 -15.88
N THR A 707 20.51 -47.74 -14.63
CA THR A 707 19.20 -47.16 -14.32
C THR A 707 19.22 -46.33 -13.03
N THR A 708 18.31 -45.37 -12.93
CA THR A 708 18.09 -44.55 -11.72
C THR A 708 17.24 -45.26 -10.65
N THR A 709 16.70 -46.44 -10.96
CA THR A 709 15.85 -47.25 -10.07
C THR A 709 16.54 -48.56 -9.71
N SER A 710 15.78 -49.57 -9.27
CA SER A 710 16.29 -50.92 -8.97
C SER A 710 15.85 -51.97 -10.00
N PHE A 711 16.53 -53.12 -10.01
CA PHE A 711 16.18 -54.27 -10.86
C PHE A 711 15.21 -55.22 -10.14
N THR A 712 14.41 -55.95 -10.91
CA THR A 712 13.66 -57.12 -10.41
C THR A 712 14.58 -58.33 -10.28
N ALA A 713 14.26 -59.29 -9.39
CA ALA A 713 15.07 -60.50 -9.20
C ALA A 713 15.29 -61.26 -10.52
N GLY A 714 14.23 -61.49 -11.30
CA GLY A 714 14.37 -62.14 -12.60
C GLY A 714 15.17 -61.35 -13.65
N ALA A 715 15.32 -60.03 -13.49
CA ALA A 715 16.19 -59.23 -14.37
C ALA A 715 17.66 -59.40 -13.98
N LEU A 716 17.95 -59.50 -12.68
CA LEU A 716 19.30 -59.77 -12.17
C LEU A 716 19.74 -61.21 -12.52
N ASP A 717 18.86 -62.20 -12.35
CA ASP A 717 19.14 -63.59 -12.70
C ASP A 717 19.50 -63.73 -14.19
N LEU A 718 18.72 -63.07 -15.05
CA LEU A 718 18.96 -63.06 -16.49
C LEU A 718 20.21 -62.27 -16.89
N ALA A 719 20.48 -61.15 -16.22
CA ALA A 719 21.70 -60.38 -16.47
C ALA A 719 22.95 -61.20 -16.09
N ALA A 720 22.90 -61.93 -14.97
CA ALA A 720 23.98 -62.81 -14.54
C ALA A 720 24.19 -63.97 -15.53
N GLU A 721 23.12 -64.60 -16.02
CA GLU A 721 23.18 -65.69 -17.01
C GLU A 721 23.92 -65.26 -18.29
N TYR A 722 23.68 -64.04 -18.77
CA TYR A 722 24.27 -63.50 -20.00
C TYR A 722 25.47 -62.57 -19.78
N SER A 723 26.03 -62.54 -18.56
CA SER A 723 27.18 -61.70 -18.19
C SER A 723 26.99 -60.20 -18.49
N ILE A 724 25.76 -59.70 -18.38
CA ILE A 724 25.42 -58.28 -18.49
C ILE A 724 25.68 -57.62 -17.14
N LYS A 725 26.48 -56.54 -17.14
CA LYS A 725 26.74 -55.77 -15.93
C LYS A 725 25.54 -54.86 -15.63
N THR A 726 25.05 -54.88 -14.40
CA THR A 726 23.92 -54.01 -13.97
C THR A 726 24.39 -52.97 -12.97
N ILE A 727 23.99 -51.72 -13.17
CA ILE A 727 24.21 -50.61 -12.22
C ILE A 727 22.84 -50.00 -11.89
N ASP A 728 22.43 -50.10 -10.63
CA ASP A 728 21.21 -49.49 -10.12
C ASP A 728 21.45 -48.06 -9.60
N GLY A 729 20.38 -47.38 -9.20
CA GLY A 729 20.44 -45.97 -8.81
C GLY A 729 21.39 -45.70 -7.65
N ASP A 730 21.39 -46.57 -6.63
CA ASP A 730 22.23 -46.41 -5.44
C ASP A 730 23.71 -46.64 -5.79
N THR A 731 24.01 -47.68 -6.58
CA THR A 731 25.38 -47.97 -7.04
C THR A 731 25.91 -46.86 -7.95
N PHE A 732 25.06 -46.30 -8.82
CA PHE A 732 25.43 -45.19 -9.69
C PHE A 732 25.76 -43.92 -8.90
N ALA A 733 24.94 -43.58 -7.89
CA ALA A 733 25.17 -42.41 -7.04
C ALA A 733 26.48 -42.53 -6.24
N GLN A 734 26.81 -43.72 -5.73
CA GLN A 734 28.08 -43.95 -5.03
C GLN A 734 29.29 -43.80 -5.96
N ALA A 735 29.16 -44.22 -7.23
CA ALA A 735 30.23 -44.13 -8.22
C ALA A 735 30.50 -42.71 -8.73
N GLN A 736 29.60 -41.75 -8.52
CA GLN A 736 29.81 -40.33 -8.87
C GLN A 736 30.46 -39.50 -7.75
N ILE A 737 30.48 -40.00 -6.51
CA ILE A 737 30.94 -39.26 -5.32
C ILE A 737 32.39 -39.64 -4.94
N GLY A 738 32.91 -40.75 -5.46
CA GLY A 738 34.31 -41.17 -5.33
C GLY A 738 35.14 -40.76 -6.54
#